data_AF-A0A921H9R7-F1
#
_entry.id   AF-A0A921H9R7-F1
#
_cell.length_a   1.000
_cell.length_b   1.000
_cell.length_c   1.000
_cell.angle_alpha   90.00
_cell.angle_beta   90.00
_cell.angle_gamma   90.00
#
_symmetry.space_group_name_H-M   'P 1'
#
loop_
_entity.id
_entity.type
_entity.pdbx_description
1 polymer ?
#
loop_
_entity_poly.entity_id
_entity_poly.type
_entity_poly.pdbx_seq_one_letter_code
_entity_poly.pdbx_strand_id
1 'polypeptide(L)'
;KEKEKAKDEALVINQKNMTLHAWIRRVVSKVTVAYDASGLKEGVFIYLKSVQIKDIPKTCFLGNENTIEAKDNLIEKGEIIRYYEGEDVPAFDEKYPVRLATGKPNHGEHGEASNALFFYENMQGAGEKMPSKLQDANKDGELDYPGFPGDETYRLKDDVPYGTYIEVDAYYVSVNSEKVGRGPIKYRFMLGKDVDRDYNAERNYHYKLTLKFNGFANDADWHIEYKEKKPGIEVPNPYYISYLYNHSMMFPLKINAGDQEVESVEAKIIDNRWAPNNPNSDFLYWKAMDLEGENPWNGFLSLHKTTETVITHDGPWNPEVNKGYYETPPKRGERSYENMKDGSHTTTGAEDDDEYTVRFEKSDDGNIYHVSLPMYTRAKQLVKQTAYTGNNPYVAYQRKAVVRIKAKLNNGDILEKDATIYQVRRVVNPKGIWRKWDNDNSFHVVLKRLPQENATRFETFSSEGPWKAYVVEATEDFITFTGGNKVEGNVVHGLTGSDIDFKINFNGKCANENVSRHAIIRVEYHNYTCYHLIFVRQGYAPDDLIAGGTKWHTCNMKTGTEETDFPVEEGSLFKFGNWTQPIDALSNKNPKTDWVNIVPSSFQNDINKDFMIAGTTGSSKWSGISFNETNSSNSFSKPAGKNWKVASYEDYKKLYSDENIEQGFGILYGDDAATTADNINDAYGYDYEHREGRGMRGCFVYNKKTGKNLFFPIGASGYGHRKDTEGNGWNAVLRYASTRYEYFPSGKLSANYPDGVGDAPLFYDLFMRPGAVYWLDKRVDGVNVKTNTELYIDGAEANAVGWDFNYFTFDFFPISSSSVQNGKNACFVRCVE
;
A
#
# COMPACT_ATOMS: atom_id res chain seq x y z
N LYS A 1 5.05 -52.78 22.23
CA LYS A 1 4.83 -53.76 23.31
C LYS A 1 3.37 -53.69 23.69
N GLU A 2 2.54 -54.55 23.11
CA GLU A 2 1.15 -54.74 23.52
C GLU A 2 1.14 -55.13 25.00
N LYS A 3 0.48 -54.31 25.83
CA LYS A 3 0.02 -54.76 27.14
C LYS A 3 -1.38 -55.31 26.91
N GLU A 4 -1.54 -56.62 27.05
CA GLU A 4 -2.84 -57.22 27.33
C GLU A 4 -3.51 -56.40 28.45
N LYS A 5 -4.75 -55.94 28.21
CA LYS A 5 -5.61 -55.40 29.28
C LYS A 5 -5.81 -56.54 30.28
N ALA A 6 -5.11 -56.48 31.42
CA ALA A 6 -5.38 -57.36 32.54
C ALA A 6 -6.87 -57.24 32.90
N LYS A 7 -7.57 -58.37 32.99
CA LYS A 7 -8.93 -58.43 33.55
C LYS A 7 -8.87 -57.81 34.94
N ASP A 8 -9.68 -56.78 35.19
CA ASP A 8 -9.77 -56.15 36.50
C ASP A 8 -10.17 -57.21 37.55
N GLU A 9 -9.21 -57.65 38.36
CA GLU A 9 -9.47 -58.60 39.44
C GLU A 9 -10.29 -57.90 40.54
N ALA A 10 -11.32 -58.59 41.05
CA ALA A 10 -12.16 -58.07 42.11
C ALA A 10 -11.35 -57.88 43.41
N LEU A 11 -11.31 -56.65 43.92
CA LEU A 11 -10.65 -56.32 45.17
C LEU A 11 -11.49 -56.79 46.37
N VAL A 12 -10.98 -57.75 47.15
CA VAL A 12 -11.64 -58.22 48.38
C VAL A 12 -11.21 -57.36 49.58
N ILE A 13 -12.14 -56.64 50.20
CA ILE A 13 -11.91 -55.84 51.40
C ILE A 13 -12.19 -56.70 52.65
N ASN A 14 -11.14 -57.05 53.40
CA ASN A 14 -11.25 -58.00 54.52
C ASN A 14 -10.75 -57.47 55.88
N GLN A 15 -10.49 -56.16 56.01
CA GLN A 15 -10.05 -55.54 57.27
C GLN A 15 -10.88 -54.29 57.60
N LYS A 16 -11.16 -54.07 58.91
CA LYS A 16 -11.78 -52.82 59.39
C LYS A 16 -10.79 -51.65 59.19
N ASN A 17 -11.29 -50.52 58.71
CA ASN A 17 -10.57 -49.25 58.51
C ASN A 17 -9.53 -49.22 57.37
N MET A 18 -9.73 -50.00 56.30
CA MET A 18 -8.85 -49.97 55.11
C MET A 18 -9.08 -48.69 54.28
N THR A 19 -8.01 -47.97 53.94
CA THR A 19 -8.06 -46.82 53.03
C THR A 19 -7.81 -47.30 51.59
N LEU A 20 -8.74 -47.00 50.69
CA LEU A 20 -8.62 -47.33 49.26
C LEU A 20 -8.31 -46.07 48.45
N HIS A 21 -7.38 -46.21 47.50
CA HIS A 21 -7.21 -45.27 46.41
C HIS A 21 -7.75 -45.90 45.14
N ALA A 22 -8.68 -45.21 44.48
CA ALA A 22 -9.22 -45.62 43.19
C ALA A 22 -9.01 -44.50 42.16
N TRP A 23 -8.64 -44.88 40.94
CA TRP A 23 -8.54 -43.96 39.83
C TRP A 23 -9.91 -43.84 39.16
N ILE A 24 -10.39 -42.61 38.99
CA ILE A 24 -11.60 -42.34 38.19
C ILE A 24 -11.15 -41.91 36.80
N ARG A 25 -11.68 -42.59 35.78
CA ARG A 25 -11.45 -42.24 34.37
C ARG A 25 -12.63 -41.42 33.85
N ARG A 26 -12.36 -40.31 33.16
CA ARG A 26 -13.43 -39.53 32.53
C ARG A 26 -14.07 -40.34 31.40
N VAL A 27 -15.37 -40.15 31.19
CA VAL A 27 -16.10 -40.68 30.02
C VAL A 27 -16.01 -39.75 28.81
N VAL A 28 -15.56 -38.51 29.02
CA VAL A 28 -15.40 -37.47 28.01
C VAL A 28 -13.92 -37.35 27.65
N SER A 29 -13.67 -37.08 26.37
CA SER A 29 -12.39 -36.63 25.83
C SER A 29 -12.53 -35.22 25.28
N LYS A 30 -11.39 -34.56 25.07
CA LYS A 30 -11.34 -33.25 24.44
C LYS A 30 -10.43 -33.26 23.23
N VAL A 31 -10.74 -32.45 22.23
CA VAL A 31 -9.87 -32.17 21.09
C VAL A 31 -9.59 -30.67 21.02
N THR A 32 -8.31 -30.30 20.91
CA THR A 32 -7.91 -28.94 20.56
C THR A 32 -7.41 -28.92 19.13
N VAL A 33 -7.77 -27.87 18.39
CA VAL A 33 -7.45 -27.72 16.96
C VAL A 33 -6.54 -26.52 16.77
N ALA A 34 -5.43 -26.72 16.06
CA ALA A 34 -4.50 -25.68 15.62
C ALA A 34 -4.31 -25.75 14.11
N TYR A 35 -3.75 -24.69 13.53
CA TYR A 35 -3.59 -24.52 12.09
C TYR A 35 -2.18 -24.04 11.77
N ASP A 36 -1.64 -24.54 10.66
CA ASP A 36 -0.32 -24.18 10.13
C ASP A 36 -0.39 -24.03 8.61
N ALA A 37 -0.20 -22.81 8.14
CA ALA A 37 -0.23 -22.43 6.73
C ALA A 37 1.17 -22.16 6.15
N SER A 38 2.24 -22.64 6.79
CA SER A 38 3.61 -22.46 6.31
C SER A 38 3.89 -23.20 4.99
N GLY A 39 3.11 -24.23 4.66
CA GLY A 39 3.20 -25.00 3.42
C GLY A 39 2.43 -24.42 2.23
N LEU A 40 1.75 -23.28 2.41
CA LEU A 40 1.03 -22.62 1.32
C LEU A 40 1.98 -22.00 0.29
N LYS A 41 1.49 -21.88 -0.95
CA LYS A 41 2.11 -21.03 -1.97
C LYS A 41 1.87 -19.56 -1.65
N GLU A 42 2.80 -18.73 -2.10
CA GLU A 42 2.66 -17.27 -2.02
C GLU A 42 1.40 -16.80 -2.77
N GLY A 43 0.70 -15.79 -2.24
CA GLY A 43 -0.57 -15.28 -2.78
C GLY A 43 -1.81 -16.12 -2.41
N VAL A 44 -1.68 -17.10 -1.52
CA VAL A 44 -2.80 -17.93 -1.04
C VAL A 44 -3.18 -17.55 0.40
N PHE A 45 -4.48 -17.42 0.65
CA PHE A 45 -5.05 -17.02 1.93
C PHE A 45 -6.17 -17.96 2.36
N ILE A 46 -6.24 -18.25 3.66
CA ILE A 46 -7.32 -18.99 4.28
C ILE A 46 -7.99 -18.16 5.37
N TYR A 47 -9.30 -18.00 5.25
CA TYR A 47 -10.15 -17.29 6.19
C TYR A 47 -10.96 -18.32 6.98
N LEU A 48 -10.59 -18.54 8.25
CA LEU A 48 -11.24 -19.56 9.07
C LEU A 48 -12.57 -19.03 9.61
N LYS A 49 -13.68 -19.73 9.34
CA LYS A 49 -15.00 -19.36 9.86
C LYS A 49 -15.28 -20.05 11.19
N SER A 50 -15.11 -21.38 11.21
CA SER A 50 -15.38 -22.18 12.40
C SER A 50 -14.75 -23.56 12.33
N VAL A 51 -14.62 -24.20 13.50
CA VAL A 51 -14.37 -25.63 13.63
C VAL A 51 -15.46 -26.28 14.48
N GLN A 52 -15.96 -27.43 14.04
CA GLN A 52 -17.04 -28.15 14.71
C GLN A 52 -16.71 -29.63 14.82
N ILE A 53 -16.99 -30.21 16.00
CA ILE A 53 -16.97 -31.66 16.17
C ILE A 53 -18.35 -32.21 15.78
N LYS A 54 -18.35 -33.26 14.97
CA LYS A 54 -19.56 -33.86 14.41
C LYS A 54 -19.61 -35.34 14.65
N ASP A 55 -20.83 -35.87 14.62
CA ASP A 55 -21.13 -37.27 14.85
C ASP A 55 -20.53 -37.81 16.15
N ILE A 56 -20.83 -37.11 17.25
CA ILE A 56 -20.52 -37.58 18.60
C ILE A 56 -21.68 -38.44 19.12
N PRO A 57 -21.43 -39.48 19.91
CA PRO A 57 -22.49 -40.28 20.54
C PRO A 57 -23.41 -39.43 21.42
N LYS A 58 -24.72 -39.72 21.42
CA LYS A 58 -25.70 -39.12 22.35
C LYS A 58 -25.50 -39.59 23.79
N THR A 59 -24.99 -40.80 23.96
CA THR A 59 -24.80 -41.48 25.24
C THR A 59 -23.46 -42.23 25.27
N CYS A 60 -22.98 -42.52 26.48
CA CYS A 60 -21.76 -43.28 26.72
C CYS A 60 -21.95 -44.20 27.93
N PHE A 61 -21.42 -45.42 27.86
CA PHE A 61 -21.35 -46.32 29.02
C PHE A 61 -20.31 -45.85 30.03
N LEU A 62 -20.50 -46.14 31.33
CA LEU A 62 -19.50 -45.82 32.36
C LEU A 62 -18.28 -46.74 32.33
N GLY A 63 -18.47 -48.04 32.03
CA GLY A 63 -17.40 -49.06 32.08
C GLY A 63 -17.15 -49.84 30.79
N ASN A 64 -18.16 -49.99 29.92
CA ASN A 64 -18.02 -50.70 28.64
C ASN A 64 -17.55 -49.75 27.54
N GLU A 65 -16.94 -50.31 26.49
CA GLU A 65 -16.63 -49.59 25.25
C GLU A 65 -17.93 -49.14 24.57
N ASN A 66 -17.88 -47.98 23.91
CA ASN A 66 -19.02 -47.38 23.22
C ASN A 66 -18.78 -47.31 21.71
N THR A 67 -19.67 -47.91 20.93
CA THR A 67 -19.64 -47.93 19.46
C THR A 67 -21.03 -47.62 18.94
N ILE A 68 -21.13 -46.72 17.96
CA ILE A 68 -22.41 -46.34 17.35
C ILE A 68 -22.58 -47.01 15.99
N GLU A 69 -23.72 -47.66 15.78
CA GLU A 69 -24.07 -48.37 14.54
C GLU A 69 -25.28 -47.77 13.83
N ALA A 70 -25.87 -46.69 14.38
CA ALA A 70 -27.06 -46.06 13.83
C ALA A 70 -26.99 -44.53 13.96
N LYS A 71 -27.36 -43.82 12.88
CA LYS A 71 -27.32 -42.35 12.80
C LYS A 71 -28.16 -41.68 13.90
N ASP A 72 -29.29 -42.28 14.28
CA ASP A 72 -30.19 -41.75 15.32
C ASP A 72 -29.53 -41.68 16.71
N ASN A 73 -28.41 -42.37 16.92
CA ASN A 73 -27.65 -42.32 18.18
C ASN A 73 -26.51 -41.30 18.17
N LEU A 74 -26.37 -40.52 17.09
CA LEU A 74 -25.37 -39.46 16.95
C LEU A 74 -25.97 -38.07 17.17
N ILE A 75 -25.19 -37.19 17.76
CA ILE A 75 -25.35 -35.76 17.70
C ILE A 75 -24.58 -35.30 16.45
N GLU A 76 -25.32 -35.05 15.36
CA GLU A 76 -24.73 -34.68 14.06
C GLU A 76 -23.92 -33.38 14.15
N LYS A 77 -24.38 -32.42 14.96
CA LYS A 77 -23.74 -31.12 15.18
C LYS A 77 -23.39 -30.98 16.65
N GLY A 78 -22.15 -31.32 17.01
CA GLY A 78 -21.61 -31.12 18.36
C GLY A 78 -21.18 -29.67 18.60
N GLU A 79 -20.29 -29.48 19.57
CA GLU A 79 -19.73 -28.17 19.91
C GLU A 79 -19.02 -27.52 18.71
N ILE A 80 -19.09 -26.20 18.66
CA ILE A 80 -18.52 -25.37 17.59
C ILE A 80 -17.72 -24.23 18.20
N ILE A 81 -16.53 -23.97 17.65
CA ILE A 81 -15.75 -22.76 17.90
C ILE A 81 -15.87 -21.90 16.65
N ARG A 82 -16.35 -20.66 16.80
CA ARG A 82 -16.39 -19.65 15.74
C ARG A 82 -15.17 -18.74 15.84
N TYR A 83 -14.62 -18.37 14.70
CA TYR A 83 -13.40 -17.55 14.60
C TYR A 83 -13.69 -16.10 14.20
N TYR A 84 -14.96 -15.71 14.16
CA TYR A 84 -15.41 -14.34 13.94
C TYR A 84 -16.62 -14.04 14.84
N GLU A 85 -16.84 -12.76 15.10
CA GLU A 85 -17.98 -12.25 15.87
C GLU A 85 -19.12 -11.79 14.94
N GLY A 86 -20.37 -11.89 15.42
CA GLY A 86 -21.56 -11.49 14.68
C GLY A 86 -22.34 -12.65 14.04
N GLU A 87 -23.52 -12.33 13.53
CA GLU A 87 -24.37 -13.28 12.80
C GLU A 87 -23.90 -13.42 11.34
N ASP A 88 -23.52 -12.31 10.70
CA ASP A 88 -23.05 -12.27 9.32
C ASP A 88 -21.53 -12.50 9.22
N VAL A 89 -21.12 -13.23 8.19
CA VAL A 89 -19.69 -13.44 7.91
C VAL A 89 -19.07 -12.11 7.46
N PRO A 90 -17.99 -11.63 8.11
CA PRO A 90 -17.29 -10.42 7.69
C PRO A 90 -16.74 -10.53 6.26
N ALA A 91 -16.42 -9.40 5.65
CA ALA A 91 -15.72 -9.38 4.37
C ALA A 91 -14.37 -10.11 4.47
N PHE A 92 -14.06 -10.95 3.47
CA PHE A 92 -12.79 -11.70 3.40
C PHE A 92 -11.64 -10.79 2.93
N ASP A 93 -11.17 -9.91 3.80
CA ASP A 93 -10.12 -8.92 3.52
C ASP A 93 -8.99 -8.93 4.57
N GLU A 94 -8.06 -7.98 4.48
CA GLU A 94 -6.91 -7.85 5.40
C GLU A 94 -7.30 -7.68 6.89
N LYS A 95 -8.56 -7.36 7.19
CA LYS A 95 -9.07 -7.15 8.56
C LYS A 95 -9.78 -8.37 9.13
N TYR A 96 -9.90 -9.47 8.38
CA TYR A 96 -10.58 -10.66 8.86
C TYR A 96 -9.86 -11.26 10.08
N PRO A 97 -10.57 -11.61 11.18
CA PRO A 97 -9.94 -11.90 12.47
C PRO A 97 -8.95 -13.07 12.45
N VAL A 98 -9.31 -14.16 11.78
CA VAL A 98 -8.45 -15.36 11.66
C VAL A 98 -8.19 -15.63 10.19
N ARG A 99 -7.14 -14.98 9.70
CA ARG A 99 -6.65 -15.07 8.34
C ARG A 99 -5.23 -15.63 8.33
N LEU A 100 -5.03 -16.72 7.61
CA LEU A 100 -3.75 -17.43 7.51
C LEU A 100 -3.11 -17.23 6.13
N ALA A 101 -1.79 -17.09 6.13
CA ALA A 101 -0.92 -17.03 4.96
C ALA A 101 0.51 -17.41 5.36
N THR A 102 1.43 -17.56 4.42
CA THR A 102 2.83 -17.96 4.71
C THR A 102 3.55 -17.03 5.69
N GLY A 103 3.27 -15.72 5.66
CA GLY A 103 3.82 -14.71 6.57
C GLY A 103 3.12 -14.63 7.94
N LYS A 104 1.90 -15.18 8.07
CA LYS A 104 1.16 -15.33 9.33
C LYS A 104 0.52 -16.73 9.38
N PRO A 105 1.33 -17.79 9.56
CA PRO A 105 0.89 -19.15 9.22
C PRO A 105 0.10 -19.84 10.33
N ASN A 106 0.20 -19.39 11.57
CA ASN A 106 -0.26 -20.16 12.72
C ASN A 106 -1.49 -19.57 13.39
N HIS A 107 -2.44 -20.42 13.79
CA HIS A 107 -3.53 -20.07 14.71
C HIS A 107 -3.89 -21.27 15.60
N GLY A 108 -4.22 -21.00 16.86
CA GLY A 108 -4.56 -22.02 17.85
C GLY A 108 -3.33 -22.69 18.51
N GLU A 109 -3.59 -23.48 19.55
CA GLU A 109 -2.57 -24.14 20.38
C GLU A 109 -3.14 -25.36 21.12
N HIS A 110 -2.25 -26.17 21.71
CA HIS A 110 -2.59 -27.44 22.37
C HIS A 110 -2.33 -27.46 23.89
N GLY A 111 -2.45 -26.30 24.54
CA GLY A 111 -2.34 -26.16 25.98
C GLY A 111 -3.47 -26.84 26.74
N GLU A 112 -3.30 -26.99 28.05
CA GLU A 112 -4.32 -27.61 28.91
C GLU A 112 -5.62 -26.78 28.95
N ALA A 113 -5.48 -25.45 28.98
CA ALA A 113 -6.59 -24.50 29.06
C ALA A 113 -7.04 -23.94 27.70
N SER A 114 -6.47 -24.41 26.58
CA SER A 114 -6.84 -23.93 25.24
C SER A 114 -8.27 -24.33 24.88
N ASN A 115 -8.94 -23.53 24.04
CA ASN A 115 -10.29 -23.81 23.56
C ASN A 115 -10.35 -25.21 22.92
N ALA A 116 -11.27 -26.03 23.42
CA ALA A 116 -11.39 -27.43 23.05
C ALA A 116 -12.86 -27.78 22.77
N LEU A 117 -13.04 -28.83 21.98
CA LEU A 117 -14.34 -29.45 21.73
C LEU A 117 -14.41 -30.75 22.52
N PHE A 118 -15.50 -30.97 23.25
CA PHE A 118 -15.69 -32.15 24.10
C PHE A 118 -16.57 -33.19 23.43
N PHE A 119 -16.28 -34.47 23.66
CA PHE A 119 -17.02 -35.57 23.06
C PHE A 119 -16.97 -36.85 23.91
N TYR A 120 -17.97 -37.71 23.69
CA TYR A 120 -18.03 -39.06 24.25
C TYR A 120 -17.30 -40.08 23.38
N GLU A 121 -16.94 -41.21 24.00
CA GLU A 121 -16.23 -42.28 23.32
C GLU A 121 -16.99 -42.88 22.14
N ASN A 122 -16.30 -43.07 21.01
CA ASN A 122 -16.83 -43.73 19.82
C ASN A 122 -15.75 -44.62 19.18
N MET A 123 -15.82 -45.93 19.41
CA MET A 123 -14.84 -46.92 18.96
C MET A 123 -15.28 -47.53 17.63
N GLN A 124 -14.81 -47.00 16.49
CA GLN A 124 -15.19 -47.45 15.14
C GLN A 124 -14.18 -48.39 14.46
N GLY A 125 -13.07 -48.73 15.14
CA GLY A 125 -12.05 -49.65 14.64
C GLY A 125 -10.72 -48.99 14.29
N ALA A 126 -9.67 -49.81 14.20
CA ALA A 126 -8.32 -49.38 13.82
C ALA A 126 -7.55 -50.47 13.05
N GLY A 127 -6.49 -50.07 12.35
CA GLY A 127 -5.51 -50.96 11.71
C GLY A 127 -5.80 -51.23 10.23
N GLU A 128 -5.07 -52.18 9.63
CA GLU A 128 -5.07 -52.43 8.16
C GLU A 128 -6.45 -52.74 7.55
N LYS A 129 -7.41 -53.18 8.38
CA LYS A 129 -8.80 -53.44 7.95
C LYS A 129 -9.64 -52.17 7.79
N MET A 130 -9.19 -51.06 8.37
CA MET A 130 -9.85 -49.78 8.23
C MET A 130 -9.36 -49.09 6.96
N PRO A 131 -10.22 -48.32 6.28
CA PRO A 131 -9.83 -47.48 5.16
C PRO A 131 -8.75 -46.45 5.58
N SER A 132 -7.93 -46.03 4.63
CA SER A 132 -6.98 -44.93 4.83
C SER A 132 -7.74 -43.60 4.87
N LYS A 133 -7.35 -42.72 5.81
CA LYS A 133 -7.78 -41.32 5.88
C LYS A 133 -7.03 -40.41 4.92
N LEU A 134 -5.85 -40.84 4.45
CA LEU A 134 -5.01 -40.06 3.55
C LEU A 134 -5.74 -39.88 2.20
N GLN A 135 -5.67 -38.68 1.65
CA GLN A 135 -6.22 -38.33 0.34
C GLN A 135 -5.45 -38.96 -0.83
N ASP A 136 -4.16 -39.21 -0.64
CA ASP A 136 -3.27 -39.92 -1.56
C ASP A 136 -2.50 -40.97 -0.76
N ALA A 137 -3.13 -42.12 -0.53
CA ALA A 137 -2.54 -43.22 0.24
C ALA A 137 -1.42 -43.92 -0.54
N ASN A 138 -1.45 -43.84 -1.86
CA ASN A 138 -0.55 -44.57 -2.76
C ASN A 138 0.71 -43.76 -3.14
N LYS A 139 0.68 -42.43 -2.94
CA LYS A 139 1.72 -41.42 -3.19
C LYS A 139 2.03 -41.19 -4.67
N ASP A 140 1.04 -41.31 -5.55
CA ASP A 140 1.17 -41.03 -6.99
C ASP A 140 0.94 -39.56 -7.34
N GLY A 141 0.48 -38.75 -6.38
CA GLY A 141 0.18 -37.33 -6.57
C GLY A 141 -1.23 -37.05 -7.08
N GLU A 142 -2.08 -38.08 -7.23
CA GLU A 142 -3.49 -37.99 -7.56
C GLU A 142 -4.36 -38.30 -6.31
N LEU A 143 -5.58 -37.76 -6.28
CA LEU A 143 -6.50 -38.04 -5.19
C LEU A 143 -7.11 -39.43 -5.38
N ASP A 144 -7.08 -40.28 -4.34
CA ASP A 144 -7.68 -41.61 -4.39
C ASP A 144 -9.22 -41.55 -4.50
N TYR A 145 -9.86 -40.54 -3.88
CA TYR A 145 -11.33 -40.37 -3.84
C TYR A 145 -11.76 -38.90 -4.08
N PRO A 146 -11.58 -38.37 -5.29
CA PRO A 146 -11.95 -36.99 -5.61
C PRO A 146 -13.47 -36.81 -5.69
N GLY A 147 -13.94 -35.57 -5.55
CA GLY A 147 -15.33 -35.19 -5.81
C GLY A 147 -16.10 -34.74 -4.57
N PHE A 148 -17.42 -34.69 -4.71
CA PHE A 148 -18.39 -34.19 -3.74
C PHE A 148 -19.37 -35.26 -3.28
N PRO A 149 -20.08 -35.03 -2.15
CA PRO A 149 -21.25 -35.84 -1.80
C PRO A 149 -22.21 -36.02 -2.98
N GLY A 150 -22.25 -37.23 -3.54
CA GLY A 150 -23.06 -37.60 -4.71
C GLY A 150 -22.28 -37.97 -5.97
N ASP A 151 -20.99 -37.64 -6.06
CA ASP A 151 -20.13 -38.06 -7.17
C ASP A 151 -19.72 -39.54 -7.04
N GLU A 152 -19.54 -40.23 -8.17
CA GLU A 152 -19.21 -41.67 -8.18
C GLU A 152 -17.86 -41.97 -7.51
N THR A 153 -16.90 -41.05 -7.61
CA THR A 153 -15.54 -41.17 -7.06
C THR A 153 -15.43 -40.70 -5.60
N TYR A 154 -16.48 -40.07 -5.06
CA TYR A 154 -16.45 -39.50 -3.71
C TYR A 154 -16.72 -40.55 -2.65
N ARG A 155 -15.86 -40.58 -1.61
CA ARG A 155 -16.03 -41.44 -0.45
C ARG A 155 -16.48 -40.63 0.77
N LEU A 156 -17.75 -40.79 1.15
CA LEU A 156 -18.29 -40.12 2.33
C LEU A 156 -17.65 -40.68 3.62
N LYS A 157 -17.01 -39.80 4.42
CA LYS A 157 -16.44 -40.12 5.75
C LYS A 157 -15.48 -41.31 5.73
N ASP A 158 -14.68 -41.40 4.66
CA ASP A 158 -13.75 -42.51 4.43
C ASP A 158 -14.41 -43.89 4.48
N ASP A 159 -15.72 -44.03 4.22
CA ASP A 159 -16.49 -45.28 4.38
C ASP A 159 -16.68 -45.74 5.85
N VAL A 160 -16.49 -44.83 6.81
CA VAL A 160 -16.78 -45.02 8.24
C VAL A 160 -17.93 -44.09 8.67
N PRO A 161 -19.19 -44.42 8.32
CA PRO A 161 -20.31 -43.47 8.34
C PRO A 161 -20.69 -42.95 9.73
N TYR A 162 -20.35 -43.67 10.80
CA TYR A 162 -20.66 -43.32 12.19
C TYR A 162 -19.44 -42.82 12.99
N GLY A 163 -18.30 -42.60 12.33
CA GLY A 163 -17.11 -42.05 12.96
C GLY A 163 -17.26 -40.59 13.37
N THR A 164 -16.73 -40.27 14.55
CA THR A 164 -16.62 -38.89 15.04
C THR A 164 -15.53 -38.17 14.26
N TYR A 165 -15.80 -36.93 13.84
CA TYR A 165 -14.85 -36.18 13.01
C TYR A 165 -14.87 -34.69 13.31
N ILE A 166 -13.83 -34.01 12.87
CA ILE A 166 -13.69 -32.55 12.91
C ILE A 166 -13.97 -31.99 11.52
N GLU A 167 -14.81 -30.97 11.44
CA GLU A 167 -15.05 -30.18 10.24
C GLU A 167 -14.60 -28.74 10.46
N VAL A 168 -13.77 -28.24 9.54
CA VAL A 168 -13.34 -26.85 9.48
C VAL A 168 -14.05 -26.19 8.30
N ASP A 169 -14.83 -25.15 8.56
CA ASP A 169 -15.44 -24.31 7.52
C ASP A 169 -14.57 -23.06 7.32
N ALA A 170 -14.16 -22.81 6.09
CA ALA A 170 -13.30 -21.71 5.71
C ALA A 170 -13.70 -21.11 4.35
N TYR A 171 -12.98 -20.05 3.98
CA TYR A 171 -13.00 -19.49 2.63
C TYR A 171 -11.55 -19.36 2.17
N TYR A 172 -11.25 -19.81 0.95
CA TYR A 172 -9.91 -19.67 0.38
C TYR A 172 -9.90 -18.59 -0.70
N VAL A 173 -8.77 -17.92 -0.83
CA VAL A 173 -8.49 -16.96 -1.91
C VAL A 173 -7.07 -17.20 -2.41
N SER A 174 -6.91 -17.34 -3.72
CA SER A 174 -5.62 -17.36 -4.39
C SER A 174 -5.55 -16.22 -5.40
N VAL A 175 -4.61 -15.29 -5.17
CA VAL A 175 -4.22 -14.24 -6.14
C VAL A 175 -2.95 -14.61 -6.92
N ASN A 176 -2.43 -15.83 -6.69
CA ASN A 176 -1.27 -16.34 -7.38
C ASN A 176 -1.58 -16.54 -8.88
N SER A 177 -0.71 -16.05 -9.75
CA SER A 177 -0.89 -16.12 -11.21
C SER A 177 -0.89 -17.55 -11.76
N GLU A 178 -0.26 -18.50 -11.07
CA GLU A 178 -0.26 -19.91 -11.48
C GLU A 178 -1.66 -20.54 -11.37
N LYS A 179 -2.43 -20.18 -10.33
CA LYS A 179 -3.74 -20.74 -10.02
C LYS A 179 -4.62 -19.70 -9.30
N VAL A 180 -5.24 -18.82 -10.07
CA VAL A 180 -6.25 -17.88 -9.56
C VAL A 180 -7.51 -18.66 -9.21
N GLY A 181 -8.04 -18.44 -8.01
CA GLY A 181 -9.24 -19.13 -7.54
C GLY A 181 -9.72 -18.61 -6.21
N ARG A 182 -10.99 -18.85 -5.89
CA ARG A 182 -11.57 -18.53 -4.59
C ARG A 182 -12.80 -19.37 -4.33
N GLY A 183 -13.17 -19.48 -3.06
CA GLY A 183 -14.50 -19.97 -2.69
C GLY A 183 -14.57 -20.54 -1.28
N PRO A 184 -15.79 -20.93 -0.86
CA PRO A 184 -15.97 -21.73 0.34
C PRO A 184 -15.17 -23.04 0.22
N ILE A 185 -14.52 -23.43 1.31
CA ILE A 185 -13.78 -24.68 1.40
C ILE A 185 -14.05 -25.32 2.76
N LYS A 186 -14.21 -26.64 2.77
CA LYS A 186 -14.38 -27.42 4.00
C LYS A 186 -13.32 -28.50 4.07
N TYR A 187 -12.77 -28.68 5.27
CA TYR A 187 -11.82 -29.74 5.57
C TYR A 187 -12.43 -30.68 6.60
N ARG A 188 -12.33 -31.99 6.38
CA ARG A 188 -12.79 -33.01 7.35
C ARG A 188 -11.68 -33.96 7.76
N PHE A 189 -11.63 -34.29 9.06
CA PHE A 189 -10.72 -35.28 9.61
C PHE A 189 -11.42 -36.23 10.58
N MET A 190 -11.36 -37.51 10.26
CA MET A 190 -11.91 -38.59 11.08
C MET A 190 -11.02 -38.81 12.31
N LEU A 191 -11.61 -38.70 13.50
CA LEU A 191 -10.86 -38.65 14.76
C LEU A 191 -10.36 -40.04 15.16
N GLY A 192 -9.09 -40.11 15.57
CA GLY A 192 -8.48 -41.26 16.22
C GLY A 192 -7.04 -40.98 16.61
N LYS A 193 -6.29 -41.98 17.07
CA LYS A 193 -4.93 -41.76 17.63
C LYS A 193 -3.84 -41.74 16.58
N ASP A 194 -4.18 -41.93 15.31
CA ASP A 194 -3.31 -41.72 14.16
C ASP A 194 -4.02 -40.97 13.03
N VAL A 195 -3.23 -40.64 12.01
CA VAL A 195 -3.67 -39.90 10.82
C VAL A 195 -4.01 -40.79 9.63
N ASP A 196 -3.96 -42.11 9.78
CA ASP A 196 -4.12 -43.05 8.66
C ASP A 196 -5.32 -43.97 8.85
N ARG A 197 -5.35 -44.80 9.90
CA ARG A 197 -6.29 -45.94 9.98
C ARG A 197 -6.95 -46.16 11.34
N ASP A 198 -6.78 -45.29 12.32
CA ASP A 198 -7.49 -45.38 13.60
C ASP A 198 -8.71 -44.47 13.64
N TYR A 199 -9.92 -45.02 13.73
CA TYR A 199 -11.18 -44.28 13.84
C TYR A 199 -11.75 -44.31 15.28
N ASN A 200 -10.94 -44.68 16.27
CA ASN A 200 -11.35 -44.76 17.67
C ASN A 200 -11.16 -43.43 18.41
N ALA A 201 -12.29 -42.80 18.74
CA ALA A 201 -12.37 -41.66 19.63
C ALA A 201 -12.49 -42.18 21.09
N GLU A 202 -11.40 -42.54 21.75
CA GLU A 202 -11.38 -43.16 23.08
C GLU A 202 -11.59 -42.13 24.21
N ARG A 203 -12.25 -42.53 25.30
CA ARG A 203 -12.47 -41.66 26.50
C ARG A 203 -11.20 -41.29 27.26
N ASN A 204 -11.24 -40.14 27.96
CA ASN A 204 -10.18 -39.63 28.84
C ASN A 204 -8.85 -39.36 28.12
N TYR A 205 -8.92 -38.86 26.88
CA TYR A 205 -7.76 -38.39 26.12
C TYR A 205 -7.91 -36.92 25.75
N HIS A 206 -6.75 -36.30 25.54
CA HIS A 206 -6.62 -35.00 24.89
C HIS A 206 -6.07 -35.24 23.48
N TYR A 207 -6.94 -35.15 22.49
CA TYR A 207 -6.59 -35.19 21.08
C TYR A 207 -6.05 -33.81 20.66
N LYS A 208 -4.89 -33.80 20.01
CA LYS A 208 -4.19 -32.59 19.58
C LYS A 208 -4.10 -32.61 18.06
N LEU A 209 -4.97 -31.86 17.40
CA LEU A 209 -5.12 -31.91 15.95
C LEU A 209 -4.58 -30.62 15.33
N THR A 210 -3.55 -30.74 14.49
CA THR A 210 -3.05 -29.59 13.71
C THR A 210 -3.37 -29.81 12.24
N LEU A 211 -4.15 -28.91 11.63
CA LEU A 211 -4.39 -28.89 10.19
C LEU A 211 -3.26 -28.13 9.51
N LYS A 212 -2.51 -28.82 8.65
CA LYS A 212 -1.44 -28.22 7.84
C LYS A 212 -1.96 -27.96 6.43
N PHE A 213 -1.93 -26.71 6.00
CA PHE A 213 -2.29 -26.35 4.64
C PHE A 213 -1.05 -26.43 3.73
N ASN A 214 -1.23 -27.06 2.56
CA ASN A 214 -0.19 -27.25 1.56
C ASN A 214 -0.61 -26.66 0.21
N GLY A 215 0.36 -26.20 -0.58
CA GLY A 215 0.14 -25.81 -1.97
C GLY A 215 -0.85 -24.65 -2.10
N PHE A 216 -1.91 -24.85 -2.89
CA PHE A 216 -2.97 -23.86 -3.09
C PHE A 216 -4.13 -23.98 -2.08
N ALA A 217 -3.88 -24.66 -0.94
CA ALA A 217 -4.83 -24.99 0.12
C ALA A 217 -5.93 -25.99 -0.27
N ASN A 218 -6.19 -26.16 -1.56
CA ASN A 218 -7.02 -27.25 -2.08
C ASN A 218 -6.22 -28.54 -2.37
N ASP A 219 -4.98 -28.63 -1.88
CA ASP A 219 -4.07 -29.77 -2.03
C ASP A 219 -3.81 -30.44 -0.65
N ALA A 220 -4.79 -30.40 0.27
CA ALA A 220 -4.63 -30.83 1.67
C ALA A 220 -4.78 -32.34 1.88
N ASP A 221 -4.17 -32.87 2.94
CA ASP A 221 -4.26 -34.27 3.39
C ASP A 221 -5.66 -34.68 3.92
N TRP A 222 -6.64 -33.77 3.89
CA TRP A 222 -8.00 -33.94 4.42
C TRP A 222 -9.02 -33.88 3.28
N HIS A 223 -10.19 -34.53 3.41
CA HIS A 223 -11.25 -34.44 2.39
C HIS A 223 -11.70 -32.98 2.18
N ILE A 224 -11.65 -32.51 0.92
CA ILE A 224 -11.95 -31.14 0.50
C ILE A 224 -13.23 -31.09 -0.33
N GLU A 225 -14.11 -30.16 -0.01
CA GLU A 225 -15.28 -29.81 -0.84
C GLU A 225 -15.05 -28.42 -1.49
N TYR A 226 -14.67 -28.37 -2.78
CA TYR A 226 -14.51 -27.13 -3.57
C TYR A 226 -14.92 -27.27 -5.06
N LYS A 227 -15.82 -26.38 -5.55
CA LYS A 227 -16.42 -26.45 -6.91
C LYS A 227 -16.30 -25.11 -7.60
N GLU A 228 -15.73 -25.13 -8.80
CA GLU A 228 -15.72 -24.00 -9.71
C GLU A 228 -16.91 -24.03 -10.67
N LYS A 229 -17.37 -22.85 -11.10
CA LYS A 229 -18.40 -22.73 -12.13
C LYS A 229 -17.77 -23.00 -13.50
N LYS A 230 -18.39 -23.89 -14.28
CA LYS A 230 -17.96 -24.24 -15.65
C LYS A 230 -19.12 -24.04 -16.65
N PRO A 231 -18.96 -23.27 -17.73
CA PRO A 231 -17.87 -22.33 -17.99
C PRO A 231 -17.92 -21.10 -17.06
N GLY A 232 -16.76 -20.46 -16.83
CA GLY A 232 -16.65 -19.34 -15.89
C GLY A 232 -15.34 -18.57 -15.95
N ILE A 233 -15.33 -17.37 -15.37
CA ILE A 233 -14.15 -16.52 -15.19
C ILE A 233 -13.87 -16.35 -13.70
N GLU A 234 -12.64 -16.63 -13.30
CA GLU A 234 -12.10 -16.31 -11.98
C GLU A 234 -11.06 -15.20 -12.10
N VAL A 235 -11.17 -14.22 -11.19
CA VAL A 235 -10.29 -13.05 -11.12
C VAL A 235 -9.91 -12.78 -9.66
N PRO A 236 -8.72 -12.23 -9.37
CA PRO A 236 -8.44 -11.57 -8.10
C PRO A 236 -9.40 -10.38 -7.90
N ASN A 237 -9.85 -10.19 -6.66
CA ASN A 237 -10.93 -9.27 -6.32
C ASN A 237 -11.00 -9.17 -4.78
N PRO A 238 -10.46 -8.10 -4.17
CA PRO A 238 -9.77 -7.01 -4.87
C PRO A 238 -8.42 -7.44 -5.45
N TYR A 239 -7.85 -6.60 -6.31
CA TYR A 239 -6.44 -6.62 -6.69
C TYR A 239 -5.84 -5.22 -6.54
N TYR A 240 -4.53 -5.11 -6.45
CA TYR A 240 -3.85 -3.88 -6.05
C TYR A 240 -2.94 -3.36 -7.15
N ILE A 241 -2.99 -2.05 -7.36
CA ILE A 241 -2.05 -1.32 -8.22
C ILE A 241 -1.34 -0.22 -7.43
N SER A 242 -0.10 0.07 -7.81
CA SER A 242 0.75 1.08 -7.19
C SER A 242 0.05 2.43 -6.98
N TYR A 243 0.45 3.15 -5.92
CA TYR A 243 0.04 4.53 -5.71
C TYR A 243 0.77 5.51 -6.64
N LEU A 244 1.93 5.08 -7.16
CA LEU A 244 2.76 5.86 -8.06
C LEU A 244 2.11 5.94 -9.44
N TYR A 245 2.29 7.07 -10.11
CA TYR A 245 1.89 7.27 -11.51
C TYR A 245 2.77 6.50 -12.50
N ASN A 246 2.29 6.28 -13.73
CA ASN A 246 3.01 5.60 -14.82
C ASN A 246 3.68 4.27 -14.47
N HIS A 247 3.09 3.52 -13.53
CA HIS A 247 3.50 2.16 -13.22
C HIS A 247 2.44 1.15 -13.67
N SER A 248 2.91 -0.04 -14.04
CA SER A 248 2.08 -1.13 -14.51
C SER A 248 1.82 -2.16 -13.42
N MET A 249 0.77 -2.95 -13.65
CA MET A 249 0.58 -4.26 -13.04
C MET A 249 0.12 -5.25 -14.10
N MET A 250 0.40 -6.52 -13.87
CA MET A 250 -0.19 -7.62 -14.64
C MET A 250 -1.35 -8.19 -13.83
N PHE A 251 -2.57 -8.09 -14.37
CA PHE A 251 -3.80 -8.58 -13.76
C PHE A 251 -4.08 -10.01 -14.23
N PRO A 252 -3.89 -11.03 -13.37
CA PRO A 252 -4.11 -12.41 -13.77
C PRO A 252 -5.60 -12.74 -13.73
N LEU A 253 -6.06 -13.58 -14.65
CA LEU A 253 -7.40 -14.16 -14.65
C LEU A 253 -7.37 -15.58 -15.21
N LYS A 254 -8.34 -16.40 -14.79
CA LYS A 254 -8.54 -17.75 -15.26
C LYS A 254 -9.89 -17.86 -15.95
N ILE A 255 -9.92 -18.36 -17.18
CA ILE A 255 -11.15 -18.67 -17.92
C ILE A 255 -11.21 -20.19 -18.06
N ASN A 256 -12.23 -20.81 -17.47
CA ASN A 256 -12.60 -22.18 -17.78
C ASN A 256 -13.70 -22.14 -18.86
N ALA A 257 -13.34 -22.55 -20.08
CA ALA A 257 -14.22 -22.55 -21.24
C ALA A 257 -15.00 -23.87 -21.41
N GLY A 258 -14.85 -24.84 -20.50
CA GLY A 258 -15.41 -26.18 -20.65
C GLY A 258 -14.90 -26.84 -21.93
N ASP A 259 -15.81 -27.36 -22.75
CA ASP A 259 -15.47 -27.98 -24.05
C ASP A 259 -15.24 -26.95 -25.18
N GLN A 260 -15.41 -25.65 -24.90
CA GLN A 260 -15.25 -24.58 -25.89
C GLN A 260 -13.85 -23.97 -25.86
N GLU A 261 -13.51 -23.18 -26.87
CA GLU A 261 -12.32 -22.34 -26.89
C GLU A 261 -12.69 -20.86 -26.72
N VAL A 262 -11.75 -20.06 -26.24
CA VAL A 262 -11.93 -18.60 -26.08
C VAL A 262 -11.54 -17.91 -27.39
N GLU A 263 -12.47 -17.17 -27.97
CA GLU A 263 -12.26 -16.37 -29.18
C GLU A 263 -11.50 -15.08 -28.85
N SER A 264 -11.97 -14.34 -27.83
CA SER A 264 -11.40 -13.06 -27.43
C SER A 264 -11.74 -12.69 -25.98
N VAL A 265 -10.95 -11.80 -25.41
CA VAL A 265 -11.23 -11.15 -24.11
C VAL A 265 -11.38 -9.64 -24.33
N GLU A 266 -12.38 -9.02 -23.70
CA GLU A 266 -12.56 -7.57 -23.64
C GLU A 266 -12.46 -7.12 -22.18
N ALA A 267 -11.71 -6.06 -21.92
CA ALA A 267 -11.67 -5.37 -20.64
C ALA A 267 -12.21 -3.95 -20.79
N LYS A 268 -13.12 -3.55 -19.90
CA LYS A 268 -13.70 -2.20 -19.85
C LYS A 268 -13.72 -1.66 -18.44
N ILE A 269 -13.17 -0.46 -18.25
CA ILE A 269 -13.30 0.30 -17.01
C ILE A 269 -14.74 0.82 -16.91
N ILE A 270 -15.50 0.34 -15.92
CA ILE A 270 -16.88 0.75 -15.68
C ILE A 270 -17.03 1.69 -14.49
N ASP A 271 -16.03 1.76 -13.60
CA ASP A 271 -15.91 2.73 -12.51
C ASP A 271 -14.42 3.06 -12.32
N ASN A 272 -14.06 4.33 -12.13
CA ASN A 272 -12.66 4.76 -11.93
C ASN A 272 -12.64 6.12 -11.24
N ARG A 273 -12.84 6.12 -9.92
CA ARG A 273 -13.07 7.36 -9.18
C ARG A 273 -11.75 8.01 -8.77
N TRP A 274 -11.71 9.34 -8.81
CA TRP A 274 -10.60 10.15 -8.28
C TRP A 274 -10.60 10.22 -6.74
N ALA A 275 -11.77 9.99 -6.13
CA ALA A 275 -12.09 10.18 -4.72
C ALA A 275 -11.52 9.06 -3.82
N PRO A 276 -11.37 9.31 -2.51
CA PRO A 276 -11.03 8.26 -1.57
C PRO A 276 -12.15 7.21 -1.49
N ASN A 277 -11.79 5.94 -1.40
CA ASN A 277 -12.76 4.86 -1.23
C ASN A 277 -13.11 4.66 0.25
N ASN A 278 -14.41 4.72 0.57
CA ASN A 278 -14.97 4.53 1.91
C ASN A 278 -14.20 5.31 3.00
N PRO A 279 -14.00 6.64 2.85
CA PRO A 279 -13.34 7.41 3.87
C PRO A 279 -14.19 7.45 5.15
N ASN A 280 -13.55 7.74 6.29
CA ASN A 280 -14.27 7.94 7.54
C ASN A 280 -15.30 9.08 7.40
N SER A 281 -16.38 9.02 8.18
CA SER A 281 -17.48 9.99 8.10
C SER A 281 -17.07 11.43 8.38
N ASP A 282 -16.00 11.63 9.16
CA ASP A 282 -15.42 12.93 9.53
C ASP A 282 -14.45 13.49 8.47
N PHE A 283 -14.05 12.69 7.47
CA PHE A 283 -13.21 13.17 6.38
C PHE A 283 -14.01 14.06 5.41
N LEU A 284 -13.61 15.32 5.32
CA LEU A 284 -14.23 16.31 4.45
C LEU A 284 -13.52 16.33 3.09
N TYR A 285 -14.27 16.07 2.02
CA TYR A 285 -13.84 16.21 0.64
C TYR A 285 -15.03 16.63 -0.21
N TRP A 286 -14.79 16.99 -1.47
CA TRP A 286 -15.86 17.38 -2.39
C TRP A 286 -16.66 16.17 -2.90
N LYS A 287 -17.57 15.67 -2.06
CA LYS A 287 -18.42 14.49 -2.33
C LYS A 287 -19.29 14.61 -3.58
N ALA A 288 -19.65 15.83 -3.99
CA ALA A 288 -20.52 16.03 -5.15
C ALA A 288 -19.91 15.55 -6.47
N MET A 289 -18.58 15.39 -6.54
CA MET A 289 -17.87 14.83 -7.70
C MET A 289 -17.43 13.38 -7.50
N ASP A 290 -17.83 12.74 -6.41
CA ASP A 290 -17.60 11.31 -6.15
C ASP A 290 -18.78 10.49 -6.69
N LEU A 291 -18.81 10.37 -8.01
CA LEU A 291 -19.93 9.77 -8.76
C LEU A 291 -19.52 8.37 -9.24
N GLU A 292 -20.25 7.35 -8.81
CA GLU A 292 -20.01 5.95 -9.19
C GLU A 292 -20.34 5.71 -10.67
N GLY A 293 -19.39 5.14 -11.41
CA GLY A 293 -19.55 4.83 -12.83
C GLY A 293 -19.50 6.04 -13.77
N GLU A 294 -19.25 7.24 -13.25
CA GLU A 294 -19.17 8.48 -14.01
C GLU A 294 -17.75 9.07 -14.03
N ASN A 295 -17.45 9.89 -15.05
CA ASN A 295 -16.19 10.60 -15.20
C ASN A 295 -14.91 9.73 -15.06
N PRO A 296 -14.83 8.53 -15.67
CA PRO A 296 -13.70 7.62 -15.50
C PRO A 296 -12.37 8.21 -15.99
N TRP A 297 -12.41 9.22 -16.87
CA TRP A 297 -11.26 9.99 -17.34
C TRP A 297 -10.64 10.91 -16.28
N ASN A 298 -11.24 11.06 -15.10
CA ASN A 298 -10.63 11.74 -13.95
C ASN A 298 -10.02 10.78 -12.93
N GLY A 299 -10.21 9.47 -13.13
CA GLY A 299 -9.63 8.41 -12.29
C GLY A 299 -8.18 8.07 -12.63
N PHE A 300 -7.68 7.04 -11.94
CA PHE A 300 -6.27 6.67 -11.91
C PHE A 300 -5.89 5.54 -12.87
N LEU A 301 -6.84 4.66 -13.20
CA LEU A 301 -6.56 3.43 -13.94
C LEU A 301 -6.59 3.65 -15.46
N SER A 302 -5.76 2.91 -16.19
CA SER A 302 -5.79 2.76 -17.63
C SER A 302 -5.50 1.30 -18.04
N LEU A 303 -6.08 0.86 -19.15
CA LEU A 303 -5.85 -0.46 -19.77
C LEU A 303 -4.74 -0.47 -20.83
N HIS A 304 -4.15 0.70 -21.11
CA HIS A 304 -3.02 0.85 -22.04
C HIS A 304 -1.92 1.65 -21.36
N LYS A 305 -0.70 1.46 -21.84
CA LYS A 305 0.49 2.11 -21.28
C LYS A 305 0.35 3.63 -21.29
N THR A 306 0.80 4.26 -20.20
CA THR A 306 0.77 5.71 -20.03
C THR A 306 2.20 6.25 -20.10
N THR A 307 2.47 7.09 -21.08
CA THR A 307 3.81 7.63 -21.36
C THR A 307 4.00 9.06 -20.84
N GLU A 308 2.91 9.81 -20.71
CA GLU A 308 2.94 11.22 -20.28
C GLU A 308 3.06 11.36 -18.77
N THR A 309 3.94 12.26 -18.31
CA THR A 309 4.03 12.64 -16.89
C THR A 309 3.06 13.76 -16.54
N VAL A 310 2.77 14.66 -17.49
CA VAL A 310 1.82 15.77 -17.32
C VAL A 310 0.95 15.92 -18.57
N ILE A 311 -0.37 16.01 -18.40
CA ILE A 311 -1.31 16.29 -19.49
C ILE A 311 -1.63 17.79 -19.49
N THR A 312 -1.77 18.38 -20.68
CA THR A 312 -1.99 19.81 -20.85
C THR A 312 -3.28 20.10 -21.61
N HIS A 313 -4.01 21.14 -21.22
CA HIS A 313 -5.20 21.61 -21.92
C HIS A 313 -5.45 23.09 -21.63
N ASP A 314 -5.99 23.81 -22.60
CA ASP A 314 -6.35 25.22 -22.47
C ASP A 314 -7.68 25.41 -21.70
N GLY A 315 -7.96 26.61 -21.21
CA GLY A 315 -9.24 26.88 -20.55
C GLY A 315 -10.43 26.83 -21.52
N PRO A 316 -11.68 26.68 -21.03
CA PRO A 316 -12.05 26.55 -19.62
C PRO A 316 -11.77 25.16 -19.04
N TRP A 317 -11.43 25.10 -17.76
CA TRP A 317 -11.19 23.82 -17.07
C TRP A 317 -12.51 23.33 -16.47
N ASN A 318 -12.94 22.14 -16.86
CA ASN A 318 -14.16 21.50 -16.38
C ASN A 318 -13.93 19.99 -16.23
N PRO A 319 -14.87 19.23 -15.65
CA PRO A 319 -14.70 17.81 -15.41
C PRO A 319 -14.45 16.96 -16.66
N GLU A 320 -14.81 17.41 -17.87
CA GLU A 320 -14.64 16.68 -19.13
C GLU A 320 -13.24 16.84 -19.75
N VAL A 321 -12.42 17.77 -19.25
CA VAL A 321 -11.14 18.13 -19.91
C VAL A 321 -10.19 16.93 -20.09
N ASN A 322 -10.15 16.01 -19.13
CA ASN A 322 -9.28 14.83 -19.23
C ASN A 322 -9.82 13.74 -20.18
N LYS A 323 -11.05 13.87 -20.67
CA LYS A 323 -11.72 12.91 -21.55
C LYS A 323 -11.07 12.80 -22.92
N GLY A 324 -10.64 13.93 -23.50
CA GLY A 324 -9.99 13.95 -24.81
C GLY A 324 -8.78 13.01 -24.86
N TYR A 325 -7.88 13.11 -23.87
CA TYR A 325 -6.76 12.17 -23.75
C TYR A 325 -7.21 10.73 -23.48
N TYR A 326 -8.24 10.53 -22.66
CA TYR A 326 -8.74 9.21 -22.30
C TYR A 326 -9.38 8.44 -23.47
N GLU A 327 -10.09 9.14 -24.35
CA GLU A 327 -10.84 8.58 -25.49
C GLU A 327 -10.06 8.57 -26.81
N THR A 328 -8.90 9.24 -26.87
CA THR A 328 -8.00 9.14 -28.03
C THR A 328 -7.45 7.71 -28.15
N PRO A 329 -7.43 7.08 -29.34
CA PRO A 329 -6.82 5.76 -29.51
C PRO A 329 -5.29 5.76 -29.22
N PRO A 330 -4.75 4.69 -28.60
CA PRO A 330 -5.48 3.60 -27.95
C PRO A 330 -6.25 4.13 -26.72
N LYS A 331 -7.54 3.77 -26.61
CA LYS A 331 -8.44 4.29 -25.57
C LYS A 331 -8.05 3.75 -24.20
N ARG A 332 -8.01 4.62 -23.19
CA ARG A 332 -7.47 4.27 -21.86
C ARG A 332 -8.44 3.42 -21.04
N GLY A 333 -9.72 3.42 -21.39
CA GLY A 333 -10.80 2.75 -20.66
C GLY A 333 -11.27 1.42 -21.23
N GLU A 334 -10.82 1.02 -22.42
CA GLU A 334 -11.25 -0.22 -23.07
C GLU A 334 -10.10 -0.87 -23.85
N ARG A 335 -10.05 -2.20 -23.83
CA ARG A 335 -9.06 -2.98 -24.58
C ARG A 335 -9.61 -4.34 -24.99
N SER A 336 -9.35 -4.73 -26.24
CA SER A 336 -9.73 -6.03 -26.82
C SER A 336 -8.48 -6.88 -27.05
N TYR A 337 -8.52 -8.12 -26.62
CA TYR A 337 -7.45 -9.12 -26.70
C TYR A 337 -7.94 -10.28 -27.57
N GLU A 338 -7.46 -10.32 -28.82
CA GLU A 338 -7.99 -11.23 -29.86
C GLU A 338 -7.11 -12.47 -30.09
N ASN A 339 -5.88 -12.50 -29.55
CA ASN A 339 -4.97 -13.63 -29.71
C ASN A 339 -4.88 -14.46 -28.42
N MET A 340 -5.62 -15.56 -28.40
CA MET A 340 -5.70 -16.48 -27.26
C MET A 340 -4.72 -17.66 -27.34
N LYS A 341 -3.68 -17.57 -28.19
CA LYS A 341 -2.63 -18.60 -28.29
C LYS A 341 -1.59 -18.42 -27.18
N ASP A 342 -0.88 -19.50 -26.83
CA ASP A 342 0.22 -19.42 -25.87
C ASP A 342 1.29 -18.39 -26.28
N GLY A 343 1.71 -17.58 -25.31
CA GLY A 343 2.79 -16.60 -25.49
C GLY A 343 2.43 -15.18 -25.00
N SER A 344 3.29 -14.24 -25.39
CA SER A 344 3.10 -12.80 -25.18
C SER A 344 2.62 -12.14 -26.46
N HIS A 345 1.66 -11.24 -26.36
CA HIS A 345 1.00 -10.60 -27.50
C HIS A 345 0.72 -9.13 -27.22
N THR A 346 0.65 -8.32 -28.27
CA THR A 346 0.16 -6.93 -28.21
C THR A 346 -1.25 -6.82 -28.81
N THR A 347 -1.85 -5.64 -28.69
CA THR A 347 -3.16 -5.32 -29.28
C THR A 347 -3.00 -4.16 -30.27
N THR A 348 -3.91 -4.04 -31.24
CA THR A 348 -3.87 -2.97 -32.24
C THR A 348 -3.72 -1.58 -31.61
N GLY A 349 -2.68 -0.83 -32.02
CA GLY A 349 -2.39 0.52 -31.56
C GLY A 349 -1.72 0.63 -30.19
N ALA A 350 -1.41 -0.48 -29.53
CA ALA A 350 -0.59 -0.50 -28.32
C ALA A 350 0.90 -0.35 -28.68
N GLU A 351 1.69 0.12 -27.71
CA GLU A 351 3.16 0.10 -27.81
C GLU A 351 3.69 -1.34 -27.84
N ASP A 352 4.87 -1.55 -28.42
CA ASP A 352 5.46 -2.89 -28.58
C ASP A 352 5.69 -3.61 -27.24
N ASP A 353 5.90 -2.86 -26.15
CA ASP A 353 6.11 -3.39 -24.80
C ASP A 353 4.86 -3.35 -23.91
N ASP A 354 3.69 -3.03 -24.48
CA ASP A 354 2.40 -3.09 -23.81
C ASP A 354 1.72 -4.45 -24.09
N GLU A 355 2.33 -5.51 -23.57
CA GLU A 355 1.97 -6.90 -23.86
C GLU A 355 1.02 -7.53 -22.82
N TYR A 356 0.18 -8.48 -23.27
CA TYR A 356 -0.56 -9.41 -22.43
C TYR A 356 -0.08 -10.84 -22.69
N THR A 357 -0.22 -11.71 -21.70
CA THR A 357 0.23 -13.11 -21.81
C THR A 357 -0.92 -14.08 -21.72
N VAL A 358 -0.84 -15.16 -22.49
CA VAL A 358 -1.80 -16.27 -22.45
C VAL A 358 -1.04 -17.58 -22.24
N ARG A 359 -1.57 -18.43 -21.36
CA ARG A 359 -1.18 -19.84 -21.20
C ARG A 359 -2.44 -20.70 -21.21
N PHE A 360 -2.47 -21.67 -22.10
CA PHE A 360 -3.54 -22.64 -22.32
C PHE A 360 -3.19 -23.97 -21.67
N GLU A 361 -4.17 -24.57 -21.02
CA GLU A 361 -4.08 -25.89 -20.41
C GLU A 361 -5.34 -26.68 -20.76
N LYS A 362 -5.15 -27.91 -21.25
CA LYS A 362 -6.24 -28.86 -21.42
C LYS A 362 -6.27 -29.78 -20.21
N SER A 363 -7.41 -29.82 -19.54
CA SER A 363 -7.62 -30.63 -18.32
C SER A 363 -8.93 -31.42 -18.42
N ASP A 364 -9.15 -32.36 -17.50
CA ASP A 364 -10.44 -33.04 -17.33
C ASP A 364 -11.58 -32.07 -16.96
N ASP A 365 -11.21 -30.90 -16.43
CA ASP A 365 -12.11 -29.81 -16.10
C ASP A 365 -12.47 -28.91 -17.30
N GLY A 366 -11.94 -29.22 -18.50
CA GLY A 366 -12.13 -28.50 -19.74
C GLY A 366 -10.89 -27.73 -20.21
N ASN A 367 -11.09 -26.89 -21.22
CA ASN A 367 -10.12 -25.94 -21.76
C ASN A 367 -9.96 -24.75 -20.79
N ILE A 368 -8.75 -24.57 -20.26
CA ILE A 368 -8.43 -23.53 -19.27
C ILE A 368 -7.44 -22.53 -19.88
N TYR A 369 -7.75 -21.24 -19.78
CA TYR A 369 -6.88 -20.15 -20.20
C TYR A 369 -6.47 -19.32 -18.99
N HIS A 370 -5.17 -19.22 -18.74
CA HIS A 370 -4.57 -18.28 -17.80
C HIS A 370 -4.12 -17.06 -18.60
N VAL A 371 -4.78 -15.94 -18.35
CA VAL A 371 -4.51 -14.69 -19.07
C VAL A 371 -3.98 -13.66 -18.09
N SER A 372 -2.98 -12.89 -18.48
CA SER A 372 -2.48 -11.77 -17.69
C SER A 372 -2.60 -10.48 -18.48
N LEU A 373 -3.44 -9.56 -18.00
CA LEU A 373 -3.76 -8.31 -18.68
C LEU A 373 -2.95 -7.15 -18.10
N PRO A 374 -2.23 -6.36 -18.92
CA PRO A 374 -1.53 -5.18 -18.42
C PRO A 374 -2.53 -4.08 -18.05
N MET A 375 -2.30 -3.45 -16.91
CA MET A 375 -3.03 -2.26 -16.46
C MET A 375 -2.05 -1.25 -15.89
N TYR A 376 -2.37 0.04 -15.98
CA TYR A 376 -1.45 1.13 -15.66
C TYR A 376 -2.12 2.19 -14.81
N THR A 377 -1.35 2.79 -13.91
CA THR A 377 -1.70 4.09 -13.31
C THR A 377 -1.39 5.22 -14.30
N ARG A 378 -2.23 6.24 -14.35
CA ARG A 378 -2.10 7.36 -15.27
C ARG A 378 -1.03 8.39 -14.87
N ALA A 379 -0.87 9.42 -15.69
CA ALA A 379 0.09 10.51 -15.53
C ALA A 379 0.10 11.12 -14.11
N LYS A 380 1.28 11.55 -13.64
CA LYS A 380 1.48 12.21 -12.33
C LYS A 380 0.50 13.35 -12.15
N GLN A 381 0.38 14.18 -13.18
CA GLN A 381 -0.63 15.21 -13.27
C GLN A 381 -1.45 14.92 -14.52
N LEU A 382 -2.77 14.85 -14.37
CA LEU A 382 -3.63 15.03 -15.53
C LEU A 382 -3.56 16.53 -15.89
N VAL A 383 -4.65 17.15 -16.34
CA VAL A 383 -4.62 18.60 -16.52
C VAL A 383 -4.50 19.30 -15.17
N LYS A 384 -3.33 19.91 -14.91
CA LYS A 384 -2.94 20.51 -13.62
C LYS A 384 -4.04 21.35 -12.96
N GLN A 385 -4.74 22.17 -13.73
CA GLN A 385 -5.75 23.12 -13.26
C GLN A 385 -7.02 22.42 -12.79
N THR A 386 -7.26 21.17 -13.23
CA THR A 386 -8.33 20.30 -12.72
C THR A 386 -7.93 19.56 -11.44
N ALA A 387 -6.68 19.69 -11.00
CA ALA A 387 -6.08 19.02 -9.84
C ALA A 387 -6.00 17.49 -9.89
N TYR A 388 -6.68 16.83 -10.82
CA TYR A 388 -6.70 15.37 -10.95
C TYR A 388 -5.31 14.79 -11.24
N THR A 389 -5.07 13.60 -10.69
CA THR A 389 -3.77 12.93 -10.72
C THR A 389 -3.95 11.41 -10.81
N GLY A 390 -3.10 10.76 -11.61
CA GLY A 390 -2.97 9.31 -11.65
C GLY A 390 -2.27 8.74 -10.42
N ASN A 391 -1.50 9.54 -9.69
CA ASN A 391 -0.90 9.17 -8.41
C ASN A 391 -1.94 9.28 -7.28
N ASN A 392 -1.96 8.37 -6.31
CA ASN A 392 -2.87 8.52 -5.16
C ASN A 392 -2.42 9.71 -4.28
N PRO A 393 -3.24 10.76 -4.09
CA PRO A 393 -2.87 11.88 -3.22
C PRO A 393 -3.05 11.56 -1.73
N TYR A 394 -3.83 10.53 -1.39
CA TYR A 394 -4.22 10.21 -0.02
C TYR A 394 -3.23 9.25 0.66
N VAL A 395 -2.70 9.65 1.80
CA VAL A 395 -1.88 8.78 2.67
C VAL A 395 -2.75 7.79 3.45
N ALA A 396 -3.98 8.20 3.77
CA ALA A 396 -4.91 7.41 4.58
C ALA A 396 -5.86 6.50 3.78
N TYR A 397 -6.13 6.82 2.52
CA TYR A 397 -7.20 6.18 1.76
C TYR A 397 -6.73 5.59 0.43
N GLN A 398 -7.36 4.47 0.04
CA GLN A 398 -7.23 3.88 -1.29
C GLN A 398 -8.17 4.59 -2.26
N ARG A 399 -7.97 4.38 -3.57
CA ARG A 399 -8.96 4.74 -4.61
C ARG A 399 -9.48 3.46 -5.28
N LYS A 400 -10.73 3.46 -5.73
CA LYS A 400 -11.40 2.29 -6.31
C LYS A 400 -11.63 2.47 -7.81
N ALA A 401 -11.35 1.41 -8.56
CA ALA A 401 -11.83 1.22 -9.92
C ALA A 401 -12.49 -0.16 -10.04
N VAL A 402 -13.38 -0.31 -11.02
CA VAL A 402 -14.01 -1.59 -11.38
C VAL A 402 -13.81 -1.82 -12.87
N VAL A 403 -13.24 -2.99 -13.19
CA VAL A 403 -13.02 -3.44 -14.57
C VAL A 403 -13.94 -4.62 -14.85
N ARG A 404 -14.75 -4.50 -15.90
CA ARG A 404 -15.54 -5.58 -16.44
C ARG A 404 -14.74 -6.36 -17.46
N ILE A 405 -14.60 -7.66 -17.23
CA ILE A 405 -13.97 -8.60 -18.14
C ILE A 405 -15.06 -9.41 -18.83
N LYS A 406 -15.01 -9.47 -20.16
CA LYS A 406 -15.86 -10.34 -20.98
C LYS A 406 -14.99 -11.30 -21.77
N ALA A 407 -15.29 -12.59 -21.71
CA ALA A 407 -14.66 -13.60 -22.56
C ALA A 407 -15.71 -14.12 -23.53
N LYS A 408 -15.45 -14.00 -24.84
CA LYS A 408 -16.30 -14.55 -25.89
C LYS A 408 -15.78 -15.94 -26.25
N LEU A 409 -16.65 -16.94 -26.24
CA LEU A 409 -16.35 -18.31 -26.62
C LEU A 409 -16.68 -18.55 -28.09
N ASN A 410 -16.05 -19.54 -28.73
CA ASN A 410 -16.25 -19.85 -30.16
C ASN A 410 -17.69 -20.25 -30.53
N ASN A 411 -18.52 -20.67 -29.57
CA ASN A 411 -19.94 -20.94 -29.78
C ASN A 411 -20.82 -19.68 -29.72
N GLY A 412 -20.23 -18.51 -29.46
CA GLY A 412 -20.92 -17.23 -29.31
C GLY A 412 -21.31 -16.85 -27.88
N ASP A 413 -21.13 -17.74 -26.90
CA ASP A 413 -21.41 -17.44 -25.49
C ASP A 413 -20.46 -16.37 -24.95
N ILE A 414 -20.97 -15.51 -24.07
CA ILE A 414 -20.18 -14.45 -23.41
C ILE A 414 -20.20 -14.70 -21.90
N LEU A 415 -19.01 -14.92 -21.34
CA LEU A 415 -18.78 -14.95 -19.91
C LEU A 415 -18.44 -13.54 -19.43
N GLU A 416 -18.97 -13.11 -18.29
CA GLU A 416 -18.75 -11.77 -17.73
C GLU A 416 -18.36 -11.84 -16.24
N LYS A 417 -17.38 -11.03 -15.83
CA LYS A 417 -16.95 -10.89 -14.44
C LYS A 417 -16.41 -9.49 -14.18
N ASP A 418 -16.85 -8.89 -13.08
CA ASP A 418 -16.31 -7.62 -12.59
C ASP A 418 -15.19 -7.86 -11.57
N ALA A 419 -14.12 -7.08 -11.71
CA ALA A 419 -12.96 -7.08 -10.81
C ALA A 419 -12.79 -5.70 -10.16
N THR A 420 -12.64 -5.67 -8.84
CA THR A 420 -12.31 -4.43 -8.11
C THR A 420 -10.80 -4.25 -8.08
N ILE A 421 -10.32 -3.10 -8.56
CA ILE A 421 -8.92 -2.71 -8.49
C ILE A 421 -8.79 -1.56 -7.49
N TYR A 422 -7.97 -1.75 -6.47
CA TYR A 422 -7.62 -0.69 -5.53
C TYR A 422 -6.28 -0.09 -5.88
N GLN A 423 -6.26 1.22 -6.09
CA GLN A 423 -5.02 1.95 -5.97
C GLN A 423 -4.65 2.04 -4.50
N VAL A 424 -3.46 1.55 -4.16
CA VAL A 424 -2.99 1.50 -2.77
C VAL A 424 -2.81 2.90 -2.20
N ARG A 425 -2.81 3.00 -0.86
CA ARG A 425 -2.55 4.25 -0.14
C ARG A 425 -1.16 4.77 -0.50
N ARG A 426 -1.00 6.09 -0.52
CA ARG A 426 0.31 6.70 -0.73
C ARG A 426 1.23 6.39 0.45
N VAL A 427 2.31 5.66 0.20
CA VAL A 427 3.35 5.41 1.21
C VAL A 427 4.36 6.56 1.22
N VAL A 428 4.54 7.18 2.39
CA VAL A 428 5.46 8.31 2.61
C VAL A 428 6.53 8.04 3.66
N ASN A 429 6.40 6.97 4.45
CA ASN A 429 7.25 6.69 5.62
C ASN A 429 7.93 5.31 5.49
N PRO A 430 9.24 5.27 5.15
CA PRO A 430 10.09 6.38 4.72
C PRO A 430 9.88 6.72 3.24
N LYS A 431 10.52 7.76 2.72
CA LYS A 431 10.66 8.03 1.29
C LYS A 431 12.11 8.30 0.87
N GLY A 432 12.95 8.74 1.81
CA GLY A 432 14.39 8.78 1.63
C GLY A 432 15.13 8.59 2.93
N ILE A 433 16.39 8.15 2.81
CA ILE A 433 17.30 7.87 3.92
C ILE A 433 18.66 8.43 3.53
N TRP A 434 19.08 9.50 4.17
CA TRP A 434 20.33 10.16 3.86
C TRP A 434 21.30 10.07 5.02
N ARG A 435 22.58 10.01 4.68
CA ARG A 435 23.70 10.00 5.61
C ARG A 435 24.73 11.04 5.20
N LYS A 436 25.41 11.63 6.16
CA LYS A 436 26.63 12.39 5.93
C LYS A 436 27.71 11.47 5.36
N TRP A 437 28.68 12.07 4.67
CA TRP A 437 29.76 11.36 3.97
C TRP A 437 30.54 10.38 4.88
N ASP A 438 30.65 10.69 6.17
CA ASP A 438 31.37 9.94 7.20
C ASP A 438 30.46 9.13 8.13
N ASN A 439 29.16 9.03 7.82
CA ASN A 439 28.18 8.25 8.57
C ASN A 439 27.74 7.03 7.77
N ASP A 440 28.04 5.83 8.28
CA ASP A 440 27.70 4.54 7.70
C ASP A 440 26.69 3.74 8.56
N ASN A 441 26.01 4.42 9.49
CA ASN A 441 24.98 3.81 10.31
C ASN A 441 23.84 3.27 9.47
N SER A 442 23.52 2.00 9.67
CA SER A 442 22.35 1.35 9.08
C SER A 442 21.03 2.08 9.42
N PHE A 443 19.99 1.81 8.64
CA PHE A 443 18.63 2.26 8.89
C PHE A 443 17.66 1.08 8.83
N HIS A 444 16.80 0.92 9.84
CA HIS A 444 15.74 -0.08 9.88
C HIS A 444 14.48 0.48 9.20
N VAL A 445 14.15 -0.07 8.04
CA VAL A 445 12.97 0.28 7.26
C VAL A 445 11.80 -0.56 7.70
N VAL A 446 10.76 0.11 8.21
CA VAL A 446 9.40 -0.46 8.30
C VAL A 446 8.50 0.45 7.48
N LEU A 447 7.87 -0.07 6.42
CA LEU A 447 6.91 0.73 5.66
C LEU A 447 5.63 0.93 6.48
N LYS A 448 5.18 2.18 6.56
CA LYS A 448 3.99 2.54 7.35
C LYS A 448 2.98 3.35 6.56
N ARG A 449 1.72 3.28 6.97
CA ARG A 449 0.58 4.03 6.42
C ARG A 449 -0.21 4.71 7.52
N LEU A 450 -0.93 5.78 7.21
CA LEU A 450 -1.88 6.33 8.18
C LEU A 450 -3.19 5.52 8.11
N PRO A 451 -3.81 5.21 9.26
CA PRO A 451 -5.12 4.55 9.29
C PRO A 451 -6.26 5.47 8.84
N GLN A 452 -6.14 6.78 9.09
CA GLN A 452 -7.09 7.84 8.75
C GLN A 452 -6.37 9.19 8.61
N GLU A 453 -6.97 10.18 7.94
CA GLU A 453 -6.31 11.46 7.62
C GLU A 453 -5.86 12.24 8.87
N ASN A 454 -6.66 12.21 9.94
CA ASN A 454 -6.39 12.90 11.19
C ASN A 454 -5.67 12.05 12.24
N ALA A 455 -5.14 10.88 11.86
CA ALA A 455 -4.35 10.06 12.77
C ALA A 455 -3.04 10.74 13.16
N THR A 456 -2.65 10.58 14.43
CA THR A 456 -1.39 11.10 14.97
C THR A 456 -0.25 10.08 14.92
N ARG A 457 -0.57 8.85 14.52
CA ARG A 457 0.39 7.75 14.42
C ARG A 457 0.22 6.99 13.10
N PHE A 458 1.37 6.65 12.52
CA PHE A 458 1.51 5.68 11.46
C PHE A 458 1.38 4.26 12.00
N GLU A 459 0.89 3.36 11.16
CA GLU A 459 0.76 1.93 11.44
C GLU A 459 1.55 1.12 10.41
N THR A 460 2.22 0.08 10.89
CA THR A 460 2.82 -0.95 10.03
C THR A 460 1.70 -1.69 9.28
N PHE A 461 1.99 -2.11 8.04
CA PHE A 461 1.05 -2.90 7.26
C PHE A 461 1.74 -4.08 6.61
N SER A 462 0.95 -5.13 6.37
CA SER A 462 1.41 -6.36 5.75
C SER A 462 1.13 -6.37 4.25
N SER A 463 1.90 -7.14 3.50
CA SER A 463 1.72 -7.28 2.06
C SER A 463 0.67 -8.33 1.69
N GLU A 464 -0.35 -7.93 0.91
CA GLU A 464 -1.31 -8.79 0.18
C GLU A 464 -0.65 -9.58 -0.98
N GLY A 465 0.21 -10.53 -0.63
CA GLY A 465 1.08 -11.28 -1.55
C GLY A 465 2.56 -11.12 -1.18
N PRO A 466 3.49 -11.83 -1.84
CA PRO A 466 4.91 -11.69 -1.56
C PRO A 466 5.41 -10.28 -1.89
N TRP A 467 6.54 -9.91 -1.29
CA TRP A 467 7.19 -8.63 -1.53
C TRP A 467 8.71 -8.77 -1.60
N LYS A 468 9.38 -7.80 -2.24
CA LYS A 468 10.83 -7.74 -2.29
C LYS A 468 11.36 -6.31 -2.30
N ALA A 469 12.60 -6.12 -1.85
CA ALA A 469 13.30 -4.84 -1.90
C ALA A 469 14.69 -5.01 -2.51
N TYR A 470 15.07 -4.13 -3.45
CA TYR A 470 16.34 -4.18 -4.16
C TYR A 470 16.77 -2.80 -4.68
N VAL A 471 18.07 -2.62 -4.93
CA VAL A 471 18.61 -1.42 -5.56
C VAL A 471 18.29 -1.49 -7.06
N VAL A 472 17.58 -0.49 -7.59
CA VAL A 472 17.30 -0.38 -9.04
C VAL A 472 18.34 0.43 -9.77
N GLU A 473 18.89 1.46 -9.13
CA GLU A 473 19.92 2.32 -9.70
C GLU A 473 20.82 2.82 -8.58
N ALA A 474 22.12 2.89 -8.84
CA ALA A 474 23.08 3.48 -7.91
C ALA A 474 24.31 4.02 -8.63
N THR A 475 24.95 5.02 -8.04
CA THR A 475 26.24 5.53 -8.54
C THR A 475 27.37 4.54 -8.33
N GLU A 476 27.24 3.67 -7.31
CA GLU A 476 28.16 2.58 -6.99
C GLU A 476 27.50 1.59 -6.02
N ASP A 477 28.13 0.43 -5.77
CA ASP A 477 27.62 -0.61 -4.86
C ASP A 477 27.96 -0.32 -3.39
N PHE A 478 27.23 0.63 -2.79
CA PHE A 478 27.47 1.04 -1.40
C PHE A 478 26.39 0.64 -0.40
N ILE A 479 25.39 -0.14 -0.81
CA ILE A 479 24.28 -0.56 0.04
C ILE A 479 24.16 -2.08 0.05
N THR A 480 24.00 -2.63 1.26
CA THR A 480 23.56 -4.03 1.45
C THR A 480 22.30 -4.12 2.29
N PHE A 481 21.57 -5.22 2.15
CA PHE A 481 20.36 -5.47 2.93
C PHE A 481 20.51 -6.61 3.94
N THR A 482 19.79 -6.48 5.05
CA THR A 482 19.58 -7.54 6.06
C THR A 482 18.13 -7.50 6.57
N GLY A 483 17.64 -8.56 7.20
CA GLY A 483 16.24 -8.64 7.66
C GLY A 483 15.32 -9.26 6.61
N GLY A 484 14.02 -8.92 6.64
CA GLY A 484 12.99 -9.62 5.88
C GLY A 484 12.87 -11.10 6.27
N ASN A 485 12.25 -11.90 5.40
CA ASN A 485 12.17 -13.36 5.58
C ASN A 485 13.37 -14.08 4.96
N LYS A 486 13.94 -13.52 3.89
CA LYS A 486 15.12 -14.06 3.19
C LYS A 486 15.87 -12.94 2.48
N VAL A 487 17.21 -13.03 2.41
CA VAL A 487 18.03 -12.18 1.56
C VAL A 487 18.84 -13.05 0.59
N GLU A 488 18.74 -12.79 -0.71
CA GLU A 488 19.46 -13.51 -1.77
C GLU A 488 19.94 -12.51 -2.82
N GLY A 489 21.23 -12.53 -3.17
CA GLY A 489 21.78 -11.63 -4.18
C GLY A 489 21.58 -10.14 -3.90
N ASN A 490 21.62 -9.72 -2.64
CA ASN A 490 21.28 -8.35 -2.20
C ASN A 490 19.84 -7.93 -2.56
N VAL A 491 18.92 -8.89 -2.57
CA VAL A 491 17.48 -8.68 -2.66
C VAL A 491 16.85 -9.21 -1.38
N VAL A 492 16.07 -8.39 -0.69
CA VAL A 492 15.25 -8.84 0.43
C VAL A 492 13.96 -9.40 -0.13
N HIS A 493 13.52 -10.53 0.40
CA HIS A 493 12.24 -11.15 0.11
C HIS A 493 11.42 -11.27 1.39
N GLY A 494 10.13 -11.01 1.27
CA GLY A 494 9.15 -11.28 2.30
C GLY A 494 7.93 -12.02 1.79
N LEU A 495 7.22 -12.62 2.73
CA LEU A 495 6.14 -13.57 2.50
C LEU A 495 4.77 -12.88 2.43
N THR A 496 3.80 -13.58 1.88
CA THR A 496 2.39 -13.18 1.83
C THR A 496 1.85 -13.00 3.25
N GLY A 497 1.36 -11.81 3.56
CA GLY A 497 0.87 -11.44 4.88
C GLY A 497 1.96 -11.06 5.89
N SER A 498 3.24 -11.04 5.50
CA SER A 498 4.32 -10.48 6.32
C SER A 498 4.36 -8.95 6.22
N ASP A 499 4.91 -8.31 7.25
CA ASP A 499 5.17 -6.87 7.25
C ASP A 499 6.37 -6.55 6.36
N ILE A 500 6.37 -5.36 5.77
CA ILE A 500 7.46 -4.88 4.93
C ILE A 500 8.53 -4.26 5.83
N ASP A 501 9.42 -5.13 6.33
CA ASP A 501 10.43 -4.85 7.35
C ASP A 501 11.81 -5.38 6.91
N PHE A 502 12.77 -4.47 6.77
CA PHE A 502 14.16 -4.81 6.43
C PHE A 502 15.13 -3.69 6.86
N LYS A 503 16.43 -3.92 6.72
CA LYS A 503 17.46 -2.96 7.10
C LYS A 503 18.37 -2.64 5.91
N ILE A 504 18.66 -1.36 5.74
CA ILE A 504 19.64 -0.82 4.80
C ILE A 504 20.95 -0.62 5.54
N ASN A 505 22.04 -1.19 5.03
CA ASN A 505 23.39 -1.05 5.59
C ASN A 505 24.27 -0.29 4.59
N PHE A 506 25.00 0.73 5.06
CA PHE A 506 25.94 1.48 4.24
C PHE A 506 27.32 0.81 4.29
N ASN A 507 27.89 0.51 3.13
CA ASN A 507 29.18 -0.14 2.99
C ASN A 507 30.29 0.91 3.12
N GLY A 508 30.61 1.28 4.37
CA GLY A 508 31.65 2.25 4.70
C GLY A 508 31.28 3.70 4.38
N LYS A 509 32.31 4.55 4.33
CA LYS A 509 32.21 6.02 4.20
C LYS A 509 32.62 6.48 2.81
N CYS A 510 32.14 7.65 2.40
CA CYS A 510 32.66 8.34 1.21
C CYS A 510 34.10 8.81 1.46
N ALA A 511 34.83 9.12 0.38
CA ALA A 511 36.24 9.51 0.47
C ALA A 511 36.48 10.80 1.29
N ASN A 512 35.57 11.79 1.18
CA ASN A 512 35.60 13.04 1.94
C ASN A 512 34.25 13.77 1.80
N GLU A 513 34.14 14.94 2.44
CA GLU A 513 32.92 15.77 2.47
C GLU A 513 32.45 16.32 1.12
N ASN A 514 33.32 16.33 0.10
CA ASN A 514 33.01 16.82 -1.25
C ASN A 514 32.51 15.71 -2.19
N VAL A 515 32.29 14.50 -1.68
CA VAL A 515 31.83 13.34 -2.46
C VAL A 515 30.46 12.88 -1.97
N SER A 516 29.54 12.68 -2.90
CA SER A 516 28.23 12.07 -2.64
C SER A 516 28.02 10.84 -3.51
N ARG A 517 27.37 9.82 -2.95
CA ARG A 517 26.91 8.63 -3.66
C ARG A 517 25.42 8.42 -3.43
N HIS A 518 24.74 7.84 -4.40
CA HIS A 518 23.28 7.83 -4.47
C HIS A 518 22.77 6.48 -4.91
N ALA A 519 21.60 6.09 -4.41
CA ALA A 519 20.88 4.90 -4.85
C ALA A 519 19.37 5.11 -4.80
N ILE A 520 18.66 4.36 -5.61
CA ILE A 520 17.21 4.21 -5.55
C ILE A 520 16.92 2.76 -5.22
N ILE A 521 16.17 2.55 -4.14
CA ILE A 521 15.70 1.24 -3.72
C ILE A 521 14.23 1.13 -4.13
N ARG A 522 13.87 0.06 -4.83
CA ARG A 522 12.48 -0.27 -5.14
C ARG A 522 12.02 -1.36 -4.20
N VAL A 523 10.88 -1.13 -3.57
CA VAL A 523 10.09 -2.12 -2.87
C VAL A 523 8.90 -2.49 -3.75
N GLU A 524 8.80 -3.76 -4.13
CA GLU A 524 7.66 -4.33 -4.83
C GLU A 524 6.84 -5.14 -3.83
N TYR A 525 5.56 -4.81 -3.69
CA TYR A 525 4.68 -5.42 -2.68
C TYR A 525 3.29 -5.68 -3.26
N HIS A 526 2.46 -6.38 -2.48
CA HIS A 526 1.14 -6.89 -2.88
C HIS A 526 1.22 -7.73 -4.15
N ASN A 527 1.98 -8.83 -4.08
CA ASN A 527 2.23 -9.71 -5.23
C ASN A 527 3.01 -9.02 -6.35
N TYR A 528 3.97 -8.17 -5.96
CA TYR A 528 4.87 -7.42 -6.83
C TYR A 528 4.21 -6.41 -7.79
N THR A 529 2.94 -6.06 -7.59
CA THR A 529 2.20 -5.11 -8.46
C THR A 529 2.24 -3.67 -7.98
N CYS A 530 2.64 -3.47 -6.72
CA CYS A 530 2.70 -2.15 -6.10
C CYS A 530 4.13 -1.76 -5.85
N TYR A 531 4.47 -0.49 -6.14
CA TYR A 531 5.84 -0.03 -6.06
C TYR A 531 5.99 1.12 -5.06
N HIS A 532 7.07 1.07 -4.30
CA HIS A 532 7.52 2.16 -3.48
C HIS A 532 9.01 2.38 -3.72
N LEU A 533 9.40 3.65 -3.89
CA LEU A 533 10.78 4.06 -4.08
C LEU A 533 11.31 4.75 -2.83
N ILE A 534 12.48 4.33 -2.38
CA ILE A 534 13.26 4.94 -1.30
C ILE A 534 14.53 5.53 -1.89
N PHE A 535 14.73 6.84 -1.73
CA PHE A 535 15.91 7.55 -2.22
C PHE A 535 17.00 7.56 -1.17
N VAL A 536 18.16 6.98 -1.48
CA VAL A 536 19.29 6.87 -0.57
C VAL A 536 20.44 7.74 -1.06
N ARG A 537 21.09 8.42 -0.12
CA ARG A 537 22.25 9.26 -0.37
C ARG A 537 23.24 9.17 0.78
N GLN A 538 24.52 9.12 0.47
CA GLN A 538 25.59 9.30 1.45
C GLN A 538 26.54 10.41 0.98
N GLY A 539 26.64 11.49 1.77
CA GLY A 539 27.38 12.71 1.43
C GLY A 539 26.45 13.89 1.14
N TYR A 540 26.86 15.11 1.52
CA TYR A 540 26.07 16.35 1.42
C TYR A 540 26.67 17.40 0.49
N ALA A 541 27.74 17.06 -0.24
CA ALA A 541 28.35 17.95 -1.23
C ALA A 541 27.34 18.41 -2.30
N PRO A 542 27.47 19.64 -2.84
CA PRO A 542 26.71 20.04 -4.00
C PRO A 542 26.93 19.10 -5.19
N ASP A 543 25.86 18.72 -5.89
CA ASP A 543 25.91 17.72 -6.95
C ASP A 543 24.93 18.03 -8.09
N ASP A 544 25.28 17.60 -9.30
CA ASP A 544 24.47 17.78 -10.50
C ASP A 544 23.61 16.55 -10.77
N LEU A 545 22.29 16.71 -10.84
CA LEU A 545 21.37 15.59 -11.16
C LEU A 545 21.39 15.23 -12.65
N ILE A 546 21.77 16.18 -13.49
CA ILE A 546 21.95 16.06 -14.92
C ILE A 546 23.43 16.31 -15.17
N ALA A 547 24.12 15.36 -15.81
CA ALA A 547 25.57 15.40 -15.97
C ALA A 547 26.06 16.69 -16.66
N GLY A 548 27.03 17.37 -16.05
CA GLY A 548 27.55 18.66 -16.52
C GLY A 548 26.59 19.83 -16.31
N GLY A 549 25.47 19.61 -15.61
CA GLY A 549 24.47 20.61 -15.28
C GLY A 549 24.82 21.42 -14.04
N THR A 550 23.82 22.18 -13.58
CA THR A 550 23.91 22.97 -12.35
C THR A 550 24.12 22.07 -11.14
N LYS A 551 25.08 22.42 -10.27
CA LYS A 551 25.28 21.70 -9.01
C LYS A 551 24.37 22.27 -7.93
N TRP A 552 23.55 21.42 -7.36
CA TRP A 552 22.58 21.81 -6.34
C TRP A 552 23.11 21.57 -4.96
N HIS A 553 22.96 22.58 -4.09
CA HIS A 553 23.25 22.42 -2.67
C HIS A 553 22.23 21.51 -1.99
N THR A 554 22.68 20.81 -0.96
CA THR A 554 21.90 19.78 -0.25
C THR A 554 21.08 20.36 0.90
N CYS A 555 21.43 21.56 1.40
CA CYS A 555 20.77 22.23 2.51
C CYS A 555 20.06 23.54 2.08
N ASN A 556 19.05 23.97 2.84
CA ASN A 556 18.41 25.29 2.66
C ASN A 556 19.26 26.38 3.32
N MET A 557 19.06 27.63 2.91
CA MET A 557 19.69 28.77 3.60
C MET A 557 19.11 28.95 5.01
N LYS A 558 19.99 29.05 6.01
CA LYS A 558 19.65 29.40 7.40
C LYS A 558 19.76 30.91 7.63
N THR A 559 20.82 31.52 7.12
CA THR A 559 21.06 32.96 7.18
C THR A 559 21.38 33.52 5.79
N GLY A 560 21.73 34.79 5.67
CA GLY A 560 22.22 35.36 4.40
C GLY A 560 23.58 34.83 3.93
N THR A 561 24.30 34.06 4.76
CA THR A 561 25.66 33.60 4.50
C THR A 561 25.91 32.12 4.82
N GLU A 562 24.95 31.45 5.46
CA GLU A 562 25.10 30.07 5.96
C GLU A 562 23.89 29.22 5.58
N GLU A 563 24.16 27.99 5.17
CA GLU A 563 23.17 26.92 4.99
C GLU A 563 22.86 26.25 6.34
N THR A 564 21.80 25.44 6.39
CA THR A 564 21.53 24.56 7.53
C THR A 564 22.58 23.45 7.65
N ASP A 565 22.76 22.91 8.86
CA ASP A 565 23.77 21.87 9.11
C ASP A 565 23.36 20.54 8.45
N PHE A 566 22.04 20.27 8.41
CA PHE A 566 21.49 19.04 7.85
C PHE A 566 20.42 19.29 6.77
N PRO A 567 20.26 18.38 5.80
CA PRO A 567 19.23 18.49 4.74
C PRO A 567 17.79 18.33 5.23
N VAL A 568 17.60 17.74 6.41
CA VAL A 568 16.30 17.57 7.07
C VAL A 568 15.86 18.83 7.82
N GLU A 569 16.74 19.82 8.00
CA GLU A 569 16.34 21.13 8.51
C GLU A 569 15.60 21.93 7.44
N GLU A 570 14.49 22.58 7.83
CA GLU A 570 13.69 23.36 6.89
C GLU A 570 14.38 24.65 6.40
N GLY A 571 15.31 25.21 7.18
CA GLY A 571 15.91 26.52 6.92
C GLY A 571 14.98 27.70 7.23
N SER A 572 15.47 28.91 6.96
CA SER A 572 14.73 30.14 7.25
C SER A 572 13.79 30.53 6.10
N LEU A 573 12.72 31.27 6.43
CA LEU A 573 11.89 31.92 5.42
C LEU A 573 12.39 33.34 5.16
N PHE A 574 12.55 33.70 3.89
CA PHE A 574 13.06 35.00 3.45
C PHE A 574 11.95 35.74 2.71
N LYS A 575 11.77 37.05 2.98
CA LYS A 575 11.07 37.90 2.01
C LYS A 575 11.96 38.16 0.80
N PHE A 576 11.37 38.43 -0.35
CA PHE A 576 12.12 38.47 -1.62
C PHE A 576 13.28 39.48 -1.56
N GLY A 577 14.47 39.04 -1.94
CA GLY A 577 15.70 39.84 -1.98
C GLY A 577 16.27 40.27 -0.61
N ASN A 578 15.66 39.90 0.51
CA ASN A 578 16.12 40.32 1.84
C ASN A 578 16.98 39.26 2.52
N TRP A 579 18.31 39.43 2.48
CA TRP A 579 19.27 38.56 3.18
C TRP A 579 19.48 38.90 4.67
N THR A 580 19.00 40.06 5.12
CA THR A 580 19.36 40.64 6.42
C THR A 580 18.41 40.25 7.55
N GLN A 581 17.18 39.85 7.22
CA GLN A 581 16.15 39.49 8.20
C GLN A 581 15.49 38.13 7.89
N PRO A 582 16.27 37.04 7.79
CA PRO A 582 15.72 35.68 7.68
C PRO A 582 14.85 35.33 8.89
N ILE A 583 13.62 34.86 8.64
CA ILE A 583 12.73 34.36 9.71
C ILE A 583 13.18 32.97 10.08
N ASP A 584 13.65 32.82 11.31
CA ASP A 584 14.16 31.57 11.84
C ASP A 584 13.10 30.45 11.83
N ALA A 585 13.53 29.22 11.54
CA ALA A 585 12.69 28.01 11.53
C ALA A 585 11.88 27.81 12.82
N LEU A 586 12.44 28.15 13.98
CA LEU A 586 11.73 28.06 15.26
C LEU A 586 10.54 29.03 15.37
N SER A 587 10.48 30.06 14.52
CA SER A 587 9.32 30.94 14.41
C SER A 587 8.22 30.38 13.48
N ASN A 588 8.52 29.35 12.69
CA ASN A 588 7.63 28.73 11.70
C ASN A 588 6.88 27.53 12.27
N LYS A 589 6.23 27.74 13.42
CA LYS A 589 5.47 26.71 14.12
C LYS A 589 3.98 26.87 13.91
N ASN A 590 3.31 25.72 13.80
CA ASN A 590 1.87 25.63 13.88
C ASN A 590 1.38 26.02 15.29
N PRO A 591 0.17 26.60 15.41
CA PRO A 591 -0.36 27.08 16.68
C PRO A 591 -0.86 26.01 17.64
N LYS A 592 -0.95 24.75 17.21
CA LYS A 592 -1.32 23.60 18.05
C LYS A 592 -0.39 22.42 17.79
N THR A 593 -0.23 21.58 18.83
CA THR A 593 0.52 20.32 18.74
C THR A 593 -0.42 19.19 18.39
N ASP A 594 0.10 18.28 17.56
CA ASP A 594 -0.60 17.49 16.56
C ASP A 594 -1.36 18.36 15.55
N TRP A 595 -0.74 18.55 14.38
CA TRP A 595 -1.33 19.32 13.28
C TRP A 595 -2.31 18.48 12.44
N VAL A 596 -3.39 18.06 13.09
CA VAL A 596 -4.49 17.27 12.52
C VAL A 596 -5.84 17.98 12.72
N ASN A 597 -6.92 17.54 12.06
CA ASN A 597 -8.25 18.17 12.16
C ASN A 597 -8.18 19.69 11.87
N ILE A 598 -7.62 20.03 10.72
CA ILE A 598 -7.36 21.43 10.35
C ILE A 598 -8.60 22.04 9.71
N VAL A 599 -8.98 23.21 10.22
CA VAL A 599 -10.06 24.05 9.68
C VAL A 599 -9.52 25.46 9.41
N PRO A 600 -10.21 26.33 8.65
CA PRO A 600 -9.69 27.65 8.31
C PRO A 600 -9.26 28.49 9.53
N SER A 601 -10.00 28.39 10.65
CA SER A 601 -9.69 29.07 11.92
C SER A 601 -8.57 28.42 12.74
N SER A 602 -8.00 27.29 12.30
CA SER A 602 -6.82 26.69 12.94
C SER A 602 -5.54 27.49 12.68
N PHE A 603 -5.52 28.35 11.66
CA PHE A 603 -4.39 29.24 11.35
C PHE A 603 -4.45 30.51 12.22
N GLN A 604 -3.39 31.31 12.23
CA GLN A 604 -3.29 32.53 13.05
C GLN A 604 -2.84 33.75 12.24
N ASN A 605 -3.34 34.92 12.65
CA ASN A 605 -2.84 36.21 12.20
C ASN A 605 -1.63 36.62 13.05
N ASP A 606 -0.43 36.47 12.48
CA ASP A 606 0.83 36.67 13.19
C ASP A 606 1.43 38.07 12.98
N ILE A 607 0.65 39.06 12.53
CA ILE A 607 1.19 40.41 12.22
C ILE A 607 1.96 41.05 13.39
N ASN A 608 1.50 40.80 14.62
CA ASN A 608 2.08 41.33 15.85
C ASN A 608 3.07 40.38 16.52
N LYS A 609 3.29 39.19 15.97
CA LYS A 609 4.26 38.22 16.48
C LYS A 609 5.68 38.76 16.26
N ASP A 610 6.52 38.61 17.27
CA ASP A 610 7.95 38.85 17.14
C ASP A 610 8.61 37.60 16.54
N PHE A 611 9.12 37.73 15.31
CA PHE A 611 9.82 36.66 14.61
C PHE A 611 11.30 36.73 14.93
N MET A 612 11.88 35.62 15.38
CA MET A 612 13.33 35.52 15.58
C MET A 612 14.05 35.68 14.24
N ILE A 613 15.10 36.51 14.22
CA ILE A 613 15.90 36.73 13.03
C ILE A 613 17.17 35.88 13.10
N ALA A 614 17.25 34.88 12.22
CA ALA A 614 18.33 33.91 12.21
C ALA A 614 19.70 34.59 12.02
N GLY A 615 20.71 34.13 12.77
CA GLY A 615 22.05 34.73 12.79
C GLY A 615 22.17 35.97 13.68
N THR A 616 21.12 36.33 14.42
CA THR A 616 21.13 37.45 15.39
C THR A 616 20.50 37.01 16.72
N THR A 617 20.66 37.82 17.77
CA THR A 617 19.91 37.67 19.04
C THR A 617 18.59 38.44 19.03
N GLY A 618 18.23 39.08 17.92
CA GLY A 618 17.09 39.99 17.80
C GLY A 618 15.85 39.33 17.21
N SER A 619 14.73 40.04 17.33
CA SER A 619 13.47 39.70 16.68
C SER A 619 12.92 40.91 15.92
N SER A 620 12.01 40.66 14.98
CA SER A 620 11.30 41.71 14.25
C SER A 620 9.84 41.33 14.08
N LYS A 621 8.95 42.33 14.14
CA LYS A 621 7.56 42.18 13.68
C LYS A 621 7.51 42.06 12.17
N TRP A 622 6.41 41.51 11.64
CA TRP A 622 6.23 41.30 10.21
C TRP A 622 6.41 42.57 9.36
N SER A 623 5.90 43.71 9.86
CA SER A 623 6.02 45.02 9.20
C SER A 623 7.44 45.60 9.21
N GLY A 624 8.29 45.14 10.14
CA GLY A 624 9.70 45.54 10.22
C GLY A 624 10.62 44.70 9.33
N ILE A 625 10.15 43.57 8.80
CA ILE A 625 10.91 42.73 7.87
C ILE A 625 10.77 43.30 6.46
N SER A 626 11.87 43.84 5.95
CA SER A 626 11.94 44.45 4.62
C SER A 626 11.82 43.41 3.49
N PHE A 627 11.51 43.88 2.29
CA PHE A 627 11.44 43.07 1.07
C PHE A 627 11.76 43.96 -0.13
N ASN A 628 12.21 43.34 -1.21
CA ASN A 628 12.29 43.98 -2.52
C ASN A 628 11.04 43.61 -3.33
N GLU A 629 10.51 44.56 -4.10
CA GLU A 629 9.44 44.26 -5.04
C GLU A 629 9.91 43.28 -6.12
N THR A 630 9.06 42.35 -6.53
CA THR A 630 9.35 41.40 -7.61
C THR A 630 9.18 42.06 -8.98
N ASN A 631 10.18 42.83 -9.38
CA ASN A 631 10.29 43.47 -10.69
C ASN A 631 11.61 43.08 -11.37
N SER A 632 11.79 43.45 -12.63
CA SER A 632 12.96 43.07 -13.43
C SER A 632 14.30 43.65 -12.95
N SER A 633 14.28 44.69 -12.10
CA SER A 633 15.49 45.32 -11.54
C SER A 633 15.96 44.72 -10.21
N ASN A 634 15.12 43.93 -9.53
CA ASN A 634 15.42 43.35 -8.22
C ASN A 634 15.77 41.86 -8.32
N SER A 635 16.70 41.43 -7.46
CA SER A 635 17.15 40.04 -7.37
C SER A 635 17.71 39.74 -5.98
N PHE A 636 17.88 38.46 -5.66
CA PHE A 636 18.77 38.04 -4.58
C PHE A 636 20.22 38.20 -5.04
N SER A 637 21.01 38.96 -4.30
CA SER A 637 22.45 38.99 -4.49
C SER A 637 23.07 37.62 -4.14
N LYS A 638 24.28 37.34 -4.63
CA LYS A 638 25.04 36.18 -4.17
C LYS A 638 25.23 36.24 -2.64
N PRO A 639 25.15 35.10 -1.92
CA PRO A 639 25.50 35.07 -0.50
C PRO A 639 26.91 35.60 -0.27
N ALA A 640 27.10 36.44 0.75
CA ALA A 640 28.35 37.15 0.94
C ALA A 640 29.52 36.17 1.21
N GLY A 641 30.64 36.36 0.50
CA GLY A 641 31.82 35.51 0.63
C GLY A 641 31.67 34.11 0.03
N LYS A 642 30.60 33.84 -0.71
CA LYS A 642 30.36 32.56 -1.39
C LYS A 642 30.37 32.74 -2.91
N ASN A 643 30.73 31.67 -3.62
CA ASN A 643 30.62 31.63 -5.09
C ASN A 643 29.24 31.17 -5.58
N TRP A 644 28.35 30.83 -4.65
CA TRP A 644 27.01 30.31 -4.88
C TRP A 644 26.06 31.39 -5.38
N LYS A 645 24.94 30.97 -5.96
CA LYS A 645 23.81 31.84 -6.27
C LYS A 645 22.51 31.17 -5.84
N VAL A 646 21.45 31.95 -5.65
CA VAL A 646 20.10 31.39 -5.54
C VAL A 646 19.76 30.67 -6.86
N ALA A 647 19.06 29.55 -6.78
CA ALA A 647 18.61 28.81 -7.95
C ALA A 647 17.77 29.71 -8.87
N SER A 648 18.06 29.68 -10.17
CA SER A 648 17.36 30.48 -11.17
C SER A 648 16.19 29.71 -11.78
N TYR A 649 15.35 30.41 -12.55
CA TYR A 649 14.29 29.78 -13.33
C TYR A 649 14.80 28.64 -14.21
N GLU A 650 15.93 28.84 -14.89
CA GLU A 650 16.50 27.83 -15.80
C GLU A 650 17.02 26.59 -15.05
N ASP A 651 17.49 26.76 -13.82
CA ASP A 651 17.95 25.63 -13.00
C ASP A 651 16.76 24.72 -12.66
N TYR A 652 15.66 25.29 -12.18
CA TYR A 652 14.44 24.54 -11.89
C TYR A 652 13.76 24.00 -13.14
N LYS A 653 13.72 24.77 -14.24
CA LYS A 653 13.14 24.34 -15.52
C LYS A 653 13.83 23.08 -16.04
N LYS A 654 15.15 22.97 -15.92
CA LYS A 654 15.88 21.74 -16.29
C LYS A 654 15.43 20.53 -15.45
N LEU A 655 15.25 20.71 -14.14
CA LEU A 655 14.70 19.65 -13.29
C LEU A 655 13.23 19.30 -13.62
N TYR A 656 12.51 20.23 -14.24
CA TYR A 656 11.11 20.04 -14.63
C TYR A 656 10.94 19.31 -15.97
N SER A 657 11.74 19.67 -16.98
CA SER A 657 11.53 19.27 -18.36
C SER A 657 12.42 18.10 -18.83
N ASP A 658 13.42 17.71 -18.06
CA ASP A 658 14.29 16.59 -18.42
C ASP A 658 13.56 15.25 -18.26
N GLU A 659 13.57 14.43 -19.31
CA GLU A 659 12.86 13.14 -19.37
C GLU A 659 13.34 12.11 -18.34
N ASN A 660 14.55 12.29 -17.80
CA ASN A 660 15.14 11.41 -16.80
C ASN A 660 14.88 11.88 -15.38
N ILE A 661 14.34 13.08 -15.20
CA ILE A 661 14.04 13.65 -13.88
C ILE A 661 12.58 13.41 -13.52
N GLU A 662 12.38 12.88 -12.33
CA GLU A 662 11.06 12.61 -11.76
C GLU A 662 10.99 13.16 -10.33
N GLN A 663 9.78 13.18 -9.76
CA GLN A 663 9.56 13.65 -8.39
C GLN A 663 8.93 12.58 -7.50
N GLY A 664 9.35 12.53 -6.24
CA GLY A 664 8.77 11.69 -5.21
C GLY A 664 8.49 12.51 -3.96
N PHE A 665 7.41 12.22 -3.24
CA PHE A 665 7.01 13.07 -2.11
C PHE A 665 6.78 12.22 -0.86
N GLY A 666 7.48 12.55 0.23
CA GLY A 666 7.41 11.78 1.47
C GLY A 666 8.41 12.27 2.52
N ILE A 667 8.77 11.39 3.45
CA ILE A 667 9.64 11.70 4.59
C ILE A 667 11.09 11.31 4.29
N LEU A 668 12.00 12.26 4.51
CA LEU A 668 13.44 12.04 4.61
C LEU A 668 13.83 11.79 6.07
N TYR A 669 14.63 10.75 6.30
CA TYR A 669 15.37 10.54 7.56
C TYR A 669 16.86 10.81 7.37
N GLY A 670 17.44 11.59 8.28
CA GLY A 670 18.85 11.98 8.29
C GLY A 670 19.71 11.15 9.23
N ASP A 671 20.88 11.68 9.58
CA ASP A 671 21.93 11.02 10.36
C ASP A 671 21.47 10.48 11.73
N ASP A 672 20.58 11.22 12.40
CA ASP A 672 20.15 10.94 13.78
C ASP A 672 19.02 9.90 13.88
N ALA A 673 18.56 9.36 12.74
CA ALA A 673 17.46 8.41 12.69
C ALA A 673 17.96 6.99 12.39
N ALA A 674 17.56 6.03 13.25
CA ALA A 674 17.90 4.61 13.11
C ALA A 674 16.75 3.77 12.53
N THR A 675 15.51 4.26 12.57
CA THR A 675 14.31 3.56 12.09
C THR A 675 13.22 4.55 11.68
N THR A 676 12.15 4.05 11.07
CA THR A 676 10.97 4.85 10.74
C THR A 676 10.17 5.23 11.97
N ALA A 677 9.85 6.52 12.11
CA ALA A 677 9.07 7.04 13.23
C ALA A 677 7.58 6.68 13.11
N ASP A 678 6.93 6.47 14.26
CA ASP A 678 5.49 6.21 14.34
C ASP A 678 4.66 7.48 14.47
N ASN A 679 5.06 8.41 15.35
CA ASN A 679 4.28 9.62 15.62
C ASN A 679 4.53 10.66 14.50
N ILE A 680 3.47 11.36 14.07
CA ILE A 680 3.57 12.36 13.01
C ILE A 680 4.51 13.53 13.36
N ASN A 681 4.63 13.90 14.63
CA ASN A 681 5.54 14.98 15.05
C ASN A 681 7.00 14.56 14.93
N ASP A 682 7.32 13.29 15.16
CA ASP A 682 8.68 12.79 14.96
C ASP A 682 8.94 12.54 13.48
N ALA A 683 7.96 12.01 12.73
CA ALA A 683 8.11 11.74 11.31
C ALA A 683 8.21 13.00 10.43
N TYR A 684 7.56 14.11 10.82
CA TYR A 684 7.52 15.34 10.02
C TYR A 684 8.26 16.53 10.65
N GLY A 685 8.49 16.51 11.95
CA GLY A 685 8.81 17.70 12.76
C GLY A 685 10.27 17.81 13.16
N TYR A 686 11.21 17.39 12.30
CA TYR A 686 12.62 17.68 12.52
C TYR A 686 12.85 19.20 12.61
N ASP A 687 13.53 19.64 13.66
CA ASP A 687 14.11 20.98 13.77
C ASP A 687 15.47 20.91 14.48
N TYR A 688 16.24 22.00 14.41
CA TYR A 688 17.60 22.00 14.93
C TYR A 688 17.69 21.99 16.47
N GLU A 689 16.58 22.12 17.20
CA GLU A 689 16.50 21.90 18.66
C GLU A 689 16.03 20.47 19.01
N HIS A 690 15.27 19.82 18.11
CA HIS A 690 14.67 18.50 18.30
C HIS A 690 15.02 17.57 17.13
N ARG A 691 16.20 16.94 17.21
CA ARG A 691 16.82 16.20 16.09
C ARG A 691 16.63 14.68 16.16
N GLU A 692 16.75 14.11 17.35
CA GLU A 692 16.89 12.66 17.56
C GLU A 692 15.72 11.86 16.95
N GLY A 693 16.03 10.93 16.05
CA GLY A 693 15.04 10.03 15.45
C GLY A 693 14.01 10.69 14.52
N ARG A 694 14.12 12.00 14.25
CA ARG A 694 13.10 12.74 13.50
C ARG A 694 13.33 12.75 11.99
N GLY A 695 12.22 12.86 11.27
CA GLY A 695 12.17 13.02 9.82
C GLY A 695 11.62 14.38 9.40
N MET A 696 11.77 14.68 8.11
CA MET A 696 11.24 15.87 7.47
C MET A 696 10.47 15.48 6.21
N ARG A 697 9.26 16.00 6.05
CA ARG A 697 8.49 15.84 4.81
C ARG A 697 8.98 16.80 3.74
N GLY A 698 8.96 16.35 2.49
CA GLY A 698 9.35 17.19 1.37
C GLY A 698 9.21 16.55 0.00
N CYS A 699 9.78 17.21 -0.99
CA CYS A 699 9.85 16.77 -2.37
C CYS A 699 11.26 16.28 -2.69
N PHE A 700 11.35 15.04 -3.16
CA PHE A 700 12.53 14.48 -3.79
C PHE A 700 12.48 14.75 -5.28
N VAL A 701 13.56 15.26 -5.82
CA VAL A 701 13.80 15.33 -7.27
C VAL A 701 14.93 14.35 -7.56
N TYR A 702 14.74 13.43 -8.51
CA TYR A 702 15.71 12.36 -8.74
C TYR A 702 15.86 12.04 -10.21
N ASN A 703 17.05 11.58 -10.57
CA ASN A 703 17.35 11.06 -11.91
C ASN A 703 17.15 9.53 -11.93
N LYS A 704 16.19 9.07 -12.72
CA LYS A 704 15.82 7.64 -12.81
C LYS A 704 16.85 6.76 -13.52
N LYS A 705 17.91 7.32 -14.08
CA LYS A 705 19.00 6.62 -14.79
C LYS A 705 20.32 6.62 -14.03
N THR A 706 20.53 7.56 -13.10
CA THR A 706 21.81 7.68 -12.36
C THR A 706 21.65 7.47 -10.86
N GLY A 707 20.41 7.45 -10.37
CA GLY A 707 20.10 7.36 -8.95
C GLY A 707 20.31 8.65 -8.16
N LYS A 708 20.94 9.68 -8.75
CA LYS A 708 21.19 10.97 -8.09
C LYS A 708 19.89 11.62 -7.64
N ASN A 709 19.86 12.11 -6.41
CA ASN A 709 18.65 12.68 -5.81
C ASN A 709 18.91 13.92 -4.94
N LEU A 710 17.93 14.82 -4.94
CA LEU A 710 17.83 16.03 -4.10
C LEU A 710 16.58 15.97 -3.25
N PHE A 711 16.58 16.72 -2.14
CA PHE A 711 15.46 16.84 -1.24
C PHE A 711 15.20 18.31 -0.91
N PHE A 712 13.95 18.73 -1.09
CA PHE A 712 13.43 20.05 -0.77
C PHE A 712 12.44 19.90 0.39
N PRO A 713 12.82 20.25 1.63
CA PRO A 713 11.90 20.21 2.76
C PRO A 713 10.76 21.21 2.54
N ILE A 714 9.56 20.87 3.03
CA ILE A 714 8.40 21.78 2.98
C ILE A 714 8.06 22.39 4.34
N GLY A 715 8.95 22.23 5.31
CA GLY A 715 8.81 22.72 6.67
C GLY A 715 8.23 21.70 7.64
N ALA A 716 8.67 21.78 8.90
CA ALA A 716 8.21 20.93 10.00
C ALA A 716 6.69 21.08 10.19
N SER A 717 6.22 22.32 10.11
CA SER A 717 4.80 22.67 10.14
C SER A 717 4.03 22.25 8.87
N GLY A 718 4.74 21.93 7.79
CA GLY A 718 4.20 21.51 6.48
C GLY A 718 3.96 22.64 5.50
N TYR A 719 4.40 23.83 5.85
CA TYR A 719 4.16 25.05 5.10
C TYR A 719 5.48 25.82 4.94
N GLY A 720 6.09 25.69 3.77
CA GLY A 720 7.29 26.45 3.38
C GLY A 720 6.96 27.81 2.79
N HIS A 721 5.93 28.47 3.32
CA HIS A 721 5.39 29.72 2.80
C HIS A 721 4.63 30.45 3.91
N ARG A 722 4.98 31.72 4.13
CA ARG A 722 4.28 32.64 5.03
C ARG A 722 3.76 33.83 4.24
N LYS A 723 2.45 34.06 4.32
CA LYS A 723 1.74 35.02 3.48
C LYS A 723 1.68 36.38 4.13
N ASP A 724 1.90 37.43 3.34
CA ASP A 724 1.80 38.81 3.82
C ASP A 724 0.36 39.16 4.19
N THR A 725 -0.61 38.93 3.30
CA THR A 725 -2.04 39.20 3.51
C THR A 725 -2.94 38.06 2.98
N GLU A 726 -4.02 37.72 3.66
CA GLU A 726 -5.05 36.79 3.18
C GLU A 726 -6.36 37.51 2.85
N GLY A 727 -7.27 36.86 2.10
CA GLY A 727 -8.55 37.49 1.72
C GLY A 727 -9.48 37.79 2.91
N ASN A 728 -9.26 37.16 4.07
CA ASN A 728 -9.93 37.49 5.33
C ASN A 728 -9.26 38.66 6.10
N GLY A 729 -8.25 39.32 5.52
CA GLY A 729 -7.51 40.42 6.12
C GLY A 729 -6.44 40.00 7.15
N TRP A 730 -6.17 38.70 7.32
CA TRP A 730 -5.08 38.24 8.19
C TRP A 730 -3.72 38.43 7.54
N ASN A 731 -2.69 38.63 8.34
CA ASN A 731 -1.34 38.86 7.86
C ASN A 731 -0.33 37.91 8.50
N ALA A 732 0.82 37.76 7.86
CA ALA A 732 1.92 36.89 8.29
C ALA A 732 1.52 35.43 8.53
N VAL A 733 0.53 34.89 7.80
CA VAL A 733 -0.05 33.55 8.05
C VAL A 733 0.87 32.46 7.50
N LEU A 734 1.26 31.48 8.32
CA LEU A 734 2.03 30.32 7.88
C LEU A 734 1.13 29.32 7.16
N ARG A 735 1.09 29.37 5.83
CA ARG A 735 0.20 28.56 4.98
C ARG A 735 0.78 28.46 3.58
N TYR A 736 0.79 27.24 3.04
CA TYR A 736 1.22 26.97 1.67
C TYR A 736 0.35 27.71 0.63
N ALA A 737 -0.97 27.56 0.68
CA ALA A 737 -1.85 28.01 -0.39
C ALA A 737 -1.83 29.53 -0.62
N SER A 738 -1.45 29.95 -1.83
CA SER A 738 -1.24 31.36 -2.20
C SER A 738 -2.50 32.22 -2.06
N THR A 739 -3.63 31.82 -2.65
CA THR A 739 -4.87 32.63 -2.65
C THR A 739 -5.97 32.06 -1.76
N ARG A 740 -5.97 30.75 -1.50
CA ARG A 740 -7.00 30.08 -0.71
C ARG A 740 -6.68 30.12 0.78
N TYR A 741 -7.62 30.60 1.58
CA TYR A 741 -7.55 30.58 3.05
C TYR A 741 -8.70 29.77 3.69
N GLU A 742 -9.67 29.36 2.87
CA GLU A 742 -10.85 28.57 3.24
C GLU A 742 -11.15 27.51 2.17
N TYR A 743 -12.23 26.75 2.36
CA TYR A 743 -12.68 25.74 1.40
C TYR A 743 -12.93 26.37 0.01
N PHE A 744 -12.59 25.64 -1.05
CA PHE A 744 -12.84 26.07 -2.41
C PHE A 744 -14.35 26.14 -2.65
N PRO A 745 -14.90 27.33 -2.97
CA PRO A 745 -16.34 27.49 -3.18
C PRO A 745 -16.86 26.73 -4.42
N SER A 746 -18.13 26.35 -4.36
CA SER A 746 -18.89 25.77 -5.47
C SER A 746 -19.56 26.84 -6.34
N GLY A 747 -19.92 26.46 -7.56
CA GLY A 747 -20.59 27.34 -8.51
C GLY A 747 -19.61 28.20 -9.29
N LYS A 748 -20.13 29.02 -10.22
CA LYS A 748 -19.30 29.79 -11.14
C LYS A 748 -18.41 30.80 -10.42
N LEU A 749 -17.09 30.65 -10.56
CA LEU A 749 -16.10 31.56 -9.99
C LEU A 749 -15.38 32.41 -11.02
N SER A 750 -15.18 31.86 -12.22
CA SER A 750 -14.59 32.60 -13.34
C SER A 750 -15.00 31.98 -14.66
N ALA A 751 -14.59 32.57 -15.79
CA ALA A 751 -14.75 31.92 -17.09
C ALA A 751 -13.98 30.59 -17.17
N ASN A 752 -12.86 30.47 -16.45
CA ASN A 752 -12.01 29.28 -16.50
C ASN A 752 -12.40 28.19 -15.47
N TYR A 753 -13.22 28.54 -14.48
CA TYR A 753 -13.78 27.64 -13.46
C TYR A 753 -15.31 27.86 -13.40
N PRO A 754 -16.04 27.33 -14.40
CA PRO A 754 -17.49 27.52 -14.52
C PRO A 754 -18.30 26.86 -13.41
N ASP A 755 -17.80 25.79 -12.77
CA ASP A 755 -18.47 25.04 -11.70
C ASP A 755 -17.72 25.12 -10.35
N GLY A 756 -16.63 25.89 -10.31
CA GLY A 756 -15.86 26.18 -9.11
C GLY A 756 -15.09 24.94 -8.66
N VAL A 757 -15.26 24.52 -7.40
CA VAL A 757 -14.60 23.28 -6.92
C VAL A 757 -15.05 22.02 -7.67
N GLY A 758 -16.20 22.03 -8.35
CA GLY A 758 -16.61 20.94 -9.24
C GLY A 758 -15.58 20.64 -10.34
N ASP A 759 -14.90 21.68 -10.82
CA ASP A 759 -13.88 21.59 -11.87
C ASP A 759 -12.51 21.11 -11.33
N ALA A 760 -12.26 21.27 -10.02
CA ALA A 760 -11.00 20.90 -9.37
C ALA A 760 -11.22 20.33 -7.95
N PRO A 761 -11.84 19.15 -7.79
CA PRO A 761 -12.28 18.64 -6.49
C PRO A 761 -11.17 18.40 -5.47
N LEU A 762 -9.97 18.03 -5.92
CA LEU A 762 -8.79 17.85 -5.06
C LEU A 762 -8.26 19.17 -4.47
N PHE A 763 -8.71 20.32 -4.96
CA PHE A 763 -8.39 21.62 -4.37
C PHE A 763 -9.43 22.09 -3.33
N TYR A 764 -10.46 21.28 -3.04
CA TYR A 764 -11.52 21.64 -2.09
C TYR A 764 -11.00 22.17 -0.75
N ASP A 765 -9.97 21.54 -0.21
CA ASP A 765 -9.36 21.89 1.08
C ASP A 765 -7.90 22.34 0.91
N LEU A 766 -7.54 22.89 -0.26
CA LEU A 766 -6.19 23.35 -0.58
C LEU A 766 -5.61 24.27 0.51
N PHE A 767 -6.45 25.03 1.21
CA PHE A 767 -6.07 25.93 2.29
C PHE A 767 -5.30 25.25 3.44
N MET A 768 -5.49 23.95 3.67
CA MET A 768 -4.79 23.17 4.70
C MET A 768 -3.72 22.23 4.14
N ARG A 769 -3.70 22.01 2.82
CA ARG A 769 -2.79 21.06 2.19
C ARG A 769 -1.33 21.54 2.30
N PRO A 770 -0.39 20.63 2.61
CA PRO A 770 1.01 20.98 2.80
C PRO A 770 1.70 21.28 1.47
N GLY A 771 2.78 22.05 1.53
CA GLY A 771 3.58 22.44 0.37
C GLY A 771 4.56 23.56 0.70
N ALA A 772 5.34 23.98 -0.29
CA ALA A 772 6.30 25.07 -0.13
C ALA A 772 6.46 25.88 -1.41
N VAL A 773 6.99 27.09 -1.24
CA VAL A 773 7.48 27.92 -2.33
C VAL A 773 8.98 28.16 -2.10
N TYR A 774 9.75 28.08 -3.17
CA TYR A 774 11.16 28.43 -3.19
C TYR A 774 11.38 29.66 -4.07
N TRP A 775 12.14 30.63 -3.60
CA TRP A 775 12.48 31.80 -4.40
C TRP A 775 13.41 31.46 -5.55
N LEU A 776 13.19 32.11 -6.69
CA LEU A 776 14.19 32.22 -7.74
C LEU A 776 15.17 33.35 -7.43
N ASP A 777 16.33 33.34 -8.08
CA ASP A 777 17.30 34.44 -8.00
C ASP A 777 16.70 35.79 -8.38
N LYS A 778 15.82 35.83 -9.39
CA LYS A 778 15.08 37.00 -9.82
C LYS A 778 13.76 36.64 -10.50
N ARG A 779 12.92 37.65 -10.69
CA ARG A 779 11.73 37.52 -11.55
C ARG A 779 12.15 37.36 -13.02
N VAL A 780 11.47 36.47 -13.72
CA VAL A 780 11.57 36.25 -15.17
C VAL A 780 10.23 36.55 -15.82
N ASP A 781 10.19 37.50 -16.75
CA ASP A 781 9.00 37.83 -17.54
C ASP A 781 8.86 36.91 -18.76
N GLY A 782 7.67 36.86 -19.37
CA GLY A 782 7.36 36.00 -20.51
C GLY A 782 7.08 34.53 -20.18
N VAL A 783 7.20 34.14 -18.91
CA VAL A 783 6.88 32.77 -18.46
C VAL A 783 5.39 32.66 -18.17
N ASN A 784 4.68 31.82 -18.91
CA ASN A 784 3.28 31.55 -18.63
C ASN A 784 3.15 30.49 -17.52
N VAL A 785 2.88 30.96 -16.30
CA VAL A 785 2.74 30.10 -15.12
C VAL A 785 1.37 29.41 -15.00
N LYS A 786 0.47 29.60 -15.98
CA LYS A 786 -0.87 29.01 -15.96
C LYS A 786 -1.06 27.84 -16.91
N THR A 787 -0.14 27.54 -17.82
CA THR A 787 -0.20 26.37 -18.71
C THR A 787 1.19 25.79 -18.89
N ASN A 788 1.26 24.47 -19.05
CA ASN A 788 2.51 23.72 -19.21
C ASN A 788 3.17 23.89 -20.59
N THR A 789 2.55 24.66 -21.46
CA THR A 789 2.90 24.87 -22.85
C THR A 789 2.62 26.34 -23.17
N GLU A 790 3.46 26.94 -24.01
CA GLU A 790 3.54 28.36 -24.36
C GLU A 790 2.24 28.99 -24.93
N LEU A 791 1.13 29.02 -24.19
CA LEU A 791 -0.17 29.51 -24.66
C LEU A 791 -0.78 30.54 -23.71
N TYR A 792 -0.78 31.79 -24.19
CA TYR A 792 -1.32 33.00 -23.59
C TYR A 792 -2.79 32.85 -23.19
N ILE A 793 -3.12 33.15 -21.92
CA ILE A 793 -4.50 33.39 -21.46
C ILE A 793 -4.63 34.90 -21.24
N ASP A 794 -5.67 35.50 -21.81
CA ASP A 794 -5.90 36.94 -21.71
C ASP A 794 -6.03 37.37 -20.24
N GLY A 795 -5.19 38.32 -19.81
CA GLY A 795 -5.09 38.78 -18.41
C GLY A 795 -4.17 37.95 -17.49
N ALA A 796 -3.38 37.00 -18.01
CA ALA A 796 -2.35 36.31 -17.23
C ALA A 796 -1.08 37.16 -17.06
N GLU A 797 -0.60 37.29 -15.83
CA GLU A 797 0.76 37.75 -15.57
C GLU A 797 1.76 36.72 -16.14
N ALA A 798 2.41 37.06 -17.25
CA ALA A 798 3.49 36.26 -17.83
C ALA A 798 4.79 36.51 -17.05
N ASN A 799 4.89 36.01 -15.82
CA ASN A 799 6.14 36.00 -15.07
C ASN A 799 6.25 34.83 -14.08
N ALA A 800 7.48 34.45 -13.77
CA ALA A 800 7.84 33.52 -12.70
C ALA A 800 8.82 34.20 -11.73
N VAL A 801 8.66 33.99 -10.42
CA VAL A 801 9.57 34.52 -9.39
C VAL A 801 9.89 33.50 -8.29
N GLY A 802 9.14 32.41 -8.23
CA GLY A 802 9.39 31.28 -7.36
C GLY A 802 9.14 29.96 -8.07
N TRP A 803 9.37 28.88 -7.35
CA TRP A 803 8.97 27.53 -7.72
C TRP A 803 8.05 26.95 -6.65
N ASP A 804 6.92 26.41 -7.09
CA ASP A 804 5.85 25.84 -6.27
C ASP A 804 6.02 24.32 -6.11
N PHE A 805 5.81 23.84 -4.88
CA PHE A 805 5.90 22.45 -4.52
C PHE A 805 4.60 22.03 -3.81
N ASN A 806 3.64 21.55 -4.58
CA ASN A 806 2.37 21.05 -4.04
C ASN A 806 2.55 19.60 -3.58
N TYR A 807 2.59 19.37 -2.27
CA TYR A 807 2.81 18.04 -1.72
C TYR A 807 1.59 17.12 -1.87
N PHE A 808 0.40 17.66 -2.12
CA PHE A 808 -0.85 16.89 -2.22
C PHE A 808 -1.15 16.44 -3.65
N THR A 809 -1.15 17.37 -4.61
CA THR A 809 -1.42 17.09 -6.03
C THR A 809 -0.16 16.92 -6.88
N PHE A 810 1.01 16.88 -6.25
CA PHE A 810 2.31 16.59 -6.88
C PHE A 810 2.77 17.59 -7.94
N ASP A 811 2.26 18.82 -7.85
CA ASP A 811 2.69 19.90 -8.72
C ASP A 811 4.08 20.38 -8.33
N PHE A 812 4.91 20.60 -9.35
CA PHE A 812 6.28 21.08 -9.24
C PHE A 812 6.47 22.08 -10.37
N PHE A 813 6.11 23.35 -10.17
CA PHE A 813 5.91 24.29 -11.27
C PHE A 813 6.24 25.74 -10.88
N PRO A 814 6.61 26.64 -11.81
CA PRO A 814 6.87 28.03 -11.46
C PRO A 814 5.62 28.75 -10.91
N ILE A 815 5.84 29.76 -10.05
CA ILE A 815 4.80 30.61 -9.45
C ILE A 815 5.03 32.10 -9.76
N SER A 816 3.94 32.84 -9.96
CA SER A 816 3.96 34.26 -10.33
C SER A 816 4.17 35.21 -9.14
N SER A 817 4.58 36.44 -9.46
CA SER A 817 4.74 37.57 -8.53
C SER A 817 3.48 37.86 -7.73
N SER A 818 2.32 37.91 -8.41
CA SER A 818 1.02 38.13 -7.76
C SER A 818 0.67 37.05 -6.72
N SER A 819 0.99 35.78 -6.98
CA SER A 819 0.73 34.69 -6.03
C SER A 819 1.58 34.75 -4.77
N VAL A 820 2.68 35.49 -4.80
CA VAL A 820 3.57 35.73 -3.65
C VAL A 820 3.58 37.19 -3.18
N GLN A 821 2.49 37.92 -3.49
CA GLN A 821 2.25 39.31 -3.08
C GLN A 821 3.41 40.26 -3.39
N ASN A 822 3.94 40.10 -4.61
CA ASN A 822 4.99 40.94 -5.16
C ASN A 822 6.26 40.99 -4.30
N GLY A 823 6.59 39.88 -3.63
CA GLY A 823 7.80 39.72 -2.82
C GLY A 823 7.60 39.91 -1.32
N LYS A 824 6.39 40.27 -0.88
CA LYS A 824 6.08 40.47 0.54
C LYS A 824 5.95 39.18 1.33
N ASN A 825 5.57 38.08 0.67
CA ASN A 825 5.54 36.76 1.31
C ASN A 825 6.95 36.32 1.70
N ALA A 826 7.07 35.39 2.65
CA ALA A 826 8.33 34.77 3.01
C ALA A 826 8.35 33.29 2.60
N CYS A 827 9.40 32.90 1.87
CA CYS A 827 9.55 31.58 1.23
C CYS A 827 10.98 31.04 1.43
N PHE A 828 11.21 29.77 1.13
CA PHE A 828 12.55 29.17 1.24
C PHE A 828 13.50 29.64 0.13
N VAL A 829 14.80 29.49 0.38
CA VAL A 829 15.86 29.78 -0.59
C VAL A 829 16.79 28.57 -0.68
N ARG A 830 17.05 28.11 -1.91
CA ARG A 830 18.04 27.07 -2.22
C ARG A 830 19.11 27.63 -3.14
N CYS A 831 20.37 27.29 -2.86
CA CYS A 831 21.51 27.73 -3.65
C CYS A 831 22.05 26.66 -4.60
N VAL A 832 22.80 27.13 -5.60
CA VAL A 832 23.45 26.34 -6.65
C VAL A 832 24.83 26.92 -6.99
N GLU A 833 25.68 26.10 -7.63
CA GLU A 833 27.00 26.48 -8.19
C GLU A 833 27.01 26.47 -9.72
#